data_AF-K1XPQ4-F1
#
_entry.id   AF-K1XPQ4-F1
#
_cell.length_a   1.000
_cell.length_b   1.000
_cell.length_c   1.000
_cell.angle_alpha   90.00
_cell.angle_beta   90.00
_cell.angle_gamma   90.00
#
_symmetry.space_group_name_H-M   'P 1'
#
loop_
_entity.id
_entity.type
_entity.pdbx_description
1 polymer ?
#
loop_
_entity_poly.entity_id
_entity_poly.type
_entity_poly.pdbx_seq_one_letter_code
_entity_poly.pdbx_strand_id
1 'polypeptide(L)'
;MNIIKILNQLTIKRVLFTWTLLVVIFSVILIYSALNSLHRFSINQKNLIKEVFPLENNIGKISFVITNYQILQDNMINAKSVAEVESFRDKSKYKEIFDKSIDSFKKIDLSEINGFVKTLEKQFLKFTTIDNTLGLKRFEILDNFRSLNEYSLEIDKLINLIEVDGETIYGKLNLYEMKVKKEIKKAINQSDKEKLFAESSKLYEGYLSTLRESSNSIRIEAINLSALSSILLMEENKDNLVSIKDNKIKSRYTIIKNSLDKLKVHEITKISEDLSEVSERLNNNFTKLMSILLEGEESTYNLKIKSIVLKEEFNALMHSSNETINFINEVLNNIEQYSKLKVDTSLQETSIIVMNSRFVLFISGGVIIFFIIAVGFLVIKRIIGPLNKTINALNQISKGYLKTSVGYDRNDEIGILVNDLNKMTTSLYDIVAKVKGHANEISDISNEMLESSELMLNGANQQTENSKLIFNISEDLSASTTVVMENISSVTSSIERTAQLAKDGEEVVNSSLIEIREISDSVKESEDIINKLSEYSNKIGAVTNVIKDVVDRTNLLSLNAAIEAARAGKYGRGFAIVADEVKSLAEKTILSTVEINKTIKQIQSEVKKSASSMIIVSDKVTQGVNFSQKAGASLRDIVKDVENLHEMIKQIAFSSIEMSTVTHKIKKHINNISDVSNETFKRSERISQMASYFNELSTNLKEMVEHFKL
;
A
#
# COMPACT_ATOMS: atom_id res chain seq x y z
N MET A 1 -95.10 58.72 -2.41
CA MET A 1 -94.62 58.45 -1.03
C MET A 1 -94.79 57.00 -0.57
N ASN A 2 -95.76 56.22 -1.09
CA ASN A 2 -95.95 54.81 -0.67
C ASN A 2 -94.95 53.79 -1.28
N ILE A 3 -94.33 54.08 -2.44
CA ILE A 3 -93.33 53.17 -3.04
C ILE A 3 -92.00 53.17 -2.26
N ILE A 4 -91.61 54.31 -1.67
CA ILE A 4 -90.34 54.47 -0.92
C ILE A 4 -90.42 53.80 0.48
N LYS A 5 -91.59 53.82 1.14
CA LYS A 5 -91.82 53.07 2.38
C LYS A 5 -91.84 51.55 2.15
N ILE A 6 -92.40 51.10 1.03
CA ILE A 6 -92.36 49.69 0.62
C ILE A 6 -90.91 49.28 0.29
N LEU A 7 -90.12 50.14 -0.36
CA LEU A 7 -88.68 49.91 -0.61
C LEU A 7 -87.82 49.83 0.68
N ASN A 8 -88.20 50.53 1.75
CA ASN A 8 -87.47 50.53 3.02
C ASN A 8 -87.68 49.28 3.90
N GLN A 9 -88.73 48.49 3.66
CA GLN A 9 -88.99 47.23 4.37
C GLN A 9 -88.60 45.98 3.55
N LEU A 10 -88.02 46.15 2.37
CA LEU A 10 -87.47 45.04 1.60
C LEU A 10 -86.10 44.66 2.14
N THR A 11 -85.93 43.39 2.53
CA THR A 11 -84.59 42.80 2.68
C THR A 11 -83.83 42.88 1.35
N ILE A 12 -82.50 43.03 1.41
CA ILE A 12 -81.59 43.14 0.24
C ILE A 12 -81.94 42.11 -0.85
N LYS A 13 -82.40 40.91 -0.45
CA LYS A 13 -82.88 39.82 -1.32
C LYS A 13 -84.02 40.18 -2.29
N ARG A 14 -85.02 41.01 -1.93
CA ARG A 14 -86.18 41.28 -2.81
C ARG A 14 -85.94 42.40 -3.83
N VAL A 15 -85.05 43.34 -3.53
CA VAL A 15 -84.58 44.35 -4.51
C VAL A 15 -83.63 43.72 -5.51
N LEU A 16 -82.84 42.72 -5.09
CA LEU A 16 -82.04 41.88 -5.99
C LEU A 16 -82.90 41.05 -6.94
N PHE A 17 -84.08 40.55 -6.53
CA PHE A 17 -84.88 39.61 -7.33
C PHE A 17 -85.46 40.20 -8.63
N THR A 18 -86.02 41.41 -8.59
CA THR A 18 -86.50 42.11 -9.81
C THR A 18 -85.35 42.57 -10.70
N TRP A 19 -84.15 42.76 -10.12
CA TRP A 19 -82.90 43.05 -10.84
C TRP A 19 -82.28 41.81 -11.47
N THR A 20 -82.40 40.64 -10.83
CA THR A 20 -81.94 39.37 -11.43
C THR A 20 -82.67 39.06 -12.73
N LEU A 21 -83.94 39.44 -12.87
CA LEU A 21 -84.68 39.23 -14.13
C LEU A 21 -84.11 40.07 -15.30
N LEU A 22 -83.67 41.29 -15.03
CA LEU A 22 -83.10 42.23 -16.01
C LEU A 22 -81.62 41.91 -16.31
N VAL A 23 -80.87 41.49 -15.28
CA VAL A 23 -79.54 40.91 -15.44
C VAL A 23 -79.61 39.65 -16.26
N VAL A 24 -80.57 38.74 -16.04
CA VAL A 24 -80.67 37.49 -16.81
C VAL A 24 -80.82 37.74 -18.31
N ILE A 25 -81.58 38.74 -18.74
CA ILE A 25 -81.72 39.09 -20.16
C ILE A 25 -80.41 39.63 -20.75
N PHE A 26 -79.71 40.52 -20.05
CA PHE A 26 -78.38 41.00 -20.46
C PHE A 26 -77.30 39.92 -20.35
N SER A 27 -77.44 39.00 -19.40
CA SER A 27 -76.60 37.83 -19.22
C SER A 27 -76.72 36.92 -20.41
N VAL A 28 -77.92 36.70 -20.97
CA VAL A 28 -78.10 35.87 -22.18
C VAL A 28 -77.33 36.44 -23.38
N ILE A 29 -77.27 37.75 -23.54
CA ILE A 29 -76.50 38.42 -24.62
C ILE A 29 -74.98 38.32 -24.37
N LEU A 30 -74.55 38.53 -23.13
CA LEU A 30 -73.15 38.32 -22.72
C LEU A 30 -72.72 36.86 -22.85
N ILE A 31 -73.61 35.93 -22.49
CA ILE A 31 -73.42 34.47 -22.59
C ILE A 31 -73.28 34.09 -24.06
N TYR A 32 -74.07 34.64 -24.98
CA TYR A 32 -73.93 34.39 -26.41
C TYR A 32 -72.61 34.90 -26.99
N SER A 33 -72.19 36.11 -26.64
CA SER A 33 -70.89 36.68 -27.04
C SER A 33 -69.71 35.88 -26.45
N ALA A 34 -69.81 35.50 -25.17
CA ALA A 34 -68.85 34.64 -24.49
C ALA A 34 -68.80 33.24 -25.12
N LEU A 35 -69.94 32.63 -25.46
CA LEU A 35 -70.01 31.32 -26.13
C LEU A 35 -69.33 31.34 -27.50
N ASN A 36 -69.51 32.39 -28.29
CA ASN A 36 -68.85 32.51 -29.60
C ASN A 36 -67.33 32.72 -29.45
N SER A 37 -66.89 33.50 -28.47
CA SER A 37 -65.48 33.67 -28.11
C SER A 37 -64.86 32.36 -27.59
N LEU A 38 -65.58 31.64 -26.72
CA LEU A 38 -65.20 30.34 -26.18
C LEU A 38 -65.14 29.26 -27.27
N HIS A 39 -66.04 29.32 -28.27
CA HIS A 39 -66.02 28.40 -29.40
C HIS A 39 -64.77 28.60 -30.27
N ARG A 40 -64.40 29.86 -30.59
CA ARG A 40 -63.16 30.14 -31.32
C ARG A 40 -61.90 29.84 -30.52
N PHE A 41 -61.91 30.10 -29.21
CA PHE A 41 -60.85 29.71 -28.29
C PHE A 41 -60.70 28.17 -28.21
N SER A 42 -61.82 27.44 -28.18
CA SER A 42 -61.84 25.98 -28.18
C SER A 42 -61.27 25.40 -29.49
N ILE A 43 -61.57 25.99 -30.64
CA ILE A 43 -60.95 25.60 -31.92
C ILE A 43 -59.43 25.81 -31.87
N ASN A 44 -58.97 26.95 -31.36
CA ASN A 44 -57.53 27.25 -31.29
C ASN A 44 -56.79 26.33 -30.29
N GLN A 45 -57.39 26.05 -29.12
CA GLN A 45 -56.88 25.04 -28.19
C GLN A 45 -56.85 23.63 -28.82
N LYS A 46 -57.89 23.26 -29.58
CA LYS A 46 -57.95 21.95 -30.24
C LYS A 46 -56.85 21.79 -31.28
N ASN A 47 -56.45 22.87 -31.96
CA ASN A 47 -55.33 22.86 -32.90
C ASN A 47 -53.97 22.74 -32.17
N LEU A 48 -53.76 23.48 -31.08
CA LEU A 48 -52.56 23.33 -30.22
C LEU A 48 -52.43 21.92 -29.64
N ILE A 49 -53.52 21.32 -29.16
CA ILE A 49 -53.52 19.95 -28.59
C ILE A 49 -53.24 18.89 -29.66
N LYS A 50 -53.72 19.09 -30.89
CA LYS A 50 -53.54 18.11 -31.98
C LYS A 50 -52.20 18.21 -32.69
N GLU A 51 -51.59 19.39 -32.71
CA GLU A 51 -50.38 19.65 -33.51
C GLU A 51 -49.15 19.89 -32.64
N VAL A 52 -49.21 20.75 -31.62
CA VAL A 52 -48.05 21.16 -30.82
C VAL A 52 -47.69 20.14 -29.73
N PHE A 53 -48.69 19.64 -28.99
CA PHE A 53 -48.44 18.66 -27.91
C PHE A 53 -47.76 17.37 -28.40
N PRO A 54 -48.18 16.77 -29.53
CA PRO A 54 -47.48 15.61 -30.10
C PRO A 54 -46.05 15.93 -30.54
N LEU A 55 -45.78 17.14 -31.06
CA LEU A 55 -44.42 17.58 -31.42
C LEU A 55 -43.49 17.58 -30.21
N GLU A 56 -43.86 18.28 -29.13
CA GLU A 56 -43.05 18.36 -27.91
C GLU A 56 -42.85 16.99 -27.25
N ASN A 57 -43.91 16.17 -27.19
CA ASN A 57 -43.84 14.83 -26.62
C ASN A 57 -42.90 13.91 -27.42
N ASN A 58 -42.96 13.96 -28.75
CA ASN A 58 -42.09 13.16 -29.60
C ASN A 58 -40.64 13.67 -29.58
N ILE A 59 -40.40 14.99 -29.52
CA ILE A 59 -39.06 15.57 -29.28
C ILE A 59 -38.48 15.03 -27.97
N GLY A 60 -39.24 15.08 -26.88
CA GLY A 60 -38.81 14.59 -25.57
C GLY A 60 -38.47 13.09 -25.59
N LYS A 61 -39.27 12.27 -26.28
CA LYS A 61 -39.01 10.83 -26.43
C LYS A 61 -37.76 10.54 -27.27
N ILE A 62 -37.54 11.26 -28.37
CA ILE A 62 -36.32 11.07 -29.17
C ILE A 62 -35.10 11.55 -28.40
N SER A 63 -35.18 12.69 -27.72
CA SER A 63 -34.11 13.17 -26.84
C SER A 63 -33.76 12.13 -25.77
N PHE A 64 -34.78 11.55 -25.10
CA PHE A 64 -34.60 10.43 -24.17
C PHE A 64 -33.90 9.23 -24.81
N VAL A 65 -34.27 8.85 -26.03
CA VAL A 65 -33.59 7.76 -26.76
C VAL A 65 -32.12 8.09 -26.98
N ILE A 66 -31.80 9.27 -27.51
CA ILE A 66 -30.41 9.68 -27.79
C ILE A 66 -29.58 9.70 -26.51
N THR A 67 -30.10 10.28 -25.42
CA THR A 67 -29.42 10.31 -24.12
C THR A 67 -29.12 8.90 -23.61
N ASN A 68 -30.08 7.96 -23.69
CA ASN A 68 -29.83 6.59 -23.23
C ASN A 68 -28.87 5.82 -24.13
N TYR A 69 -28.90 6.07 -25.45
CA TYR A 69 -27.91 5.53 -26.36
C TYR A 69 -26.50 6.00 -26.00
N GLN A 70 -26.33 7.29 -25.68
CA GLN A 70 -25.06 7.86 -25.22
C GLN A 70 -24.61 7.23 -23.90
N ILE A 71 -25.51 7.10 -22.90
CA ILE A 71 -25.17 6.44 -21.62
C ILE A 71 -24.67 5.01 -21.85
N LEU A 72 -25.37 4.22 -22.66
CA LEU A 72 -24.96 2.84 -22.96
C LEU A 72 -23.69 2.79 -23.82
N GLN A 73 -23.50 3.75 -24.72
CA GLN A 73 -22.27 3.89 -25.50
C GLN A 73 -21.08 4.22 -24.58
N ASP A 74 -21.23 5.16 -23.64
CA ASP A 74 -20.22 5.50 -22.63
C ASP A 74 -19.88 4.30 -21.73
N ASN A 75 -20.89 3.54 -21.29
CA ASN A 75 -20.66 2.32 -20.53
C ASN A 75 -19.89 1.27 -21.35
N MET A 76 -20.25 1.11 -22.63
CA MET A 76 -19.56 0.21 -23.56
C MET A 76 -18.11 0.64 -23.81
N ILE A 77 -17.85 1.94 -24.00
CA ILE A 77 -16.50 2.48 -24.19
C ILE A 77 -15.63 2.22 -22.95
N ASN A 78 -16.21 2.34 -21.76
CA ASN A 78 -15.51 2.14 -20.49
C ASN A 78 -15.48 0.68 -20.00
N ALA A 79 -16.11 -0.25 -20.74
CA ALA A 79 -16.16 -1.66 -20.38
C ALA A 79 -14.75 -2.25 -20.26
N LYS A 80 -14.51 -3.03 -19.20
CA LYS A 80 -13.21 -3.67 -18.90
C LYS A 80 -13.12 -5.10 -19.43
N SER A 81 -14.25 -5.68 -19.86
CA SER A 81 -14.32 -7.04 -20.38
C SER A 81 -15.20 -7.13 -21.62
N VAL A 82 -14.94 -8.15 -22.43
CA VAL A 82 -15.76 -8.51 -23.59
C VAL A 82 -17.22 -8.75 -23.22
N ALA A 83 -17.47 -9.40 -22.06
CA ALA A 83 -18.82 -9.68 -21.57
C ALA A 83 -19.58 -8.39 -21.22
N GLU A 84 -18.91 -7.39 -20.65
CA GLU A 84 -19.50 -6.07 -20.38
C GLU A 84 -19.87 -5.35 -21.68
N VAL A 85 -19.01 -5.38 -22.70
CA VAL A 85 -19.32 -4.79 -24.02
C VAL A 85 -20.61 -5.37 -24.58
N GLU A 86 -20.75 -6.70 -24.62
CA GLU A 86 -21.96 -7.37 -25.11
C GLU A 86 -23.22 -6.99 -24.31
N SER A 87 -23.11 -6.83 -22.99
CA SER A 87 -24.25 -6.45 -22.14
C SER A 87 -24.85 -5.07 -22.48
N PHE A 88 -24.07 -4.19 -23.11
CA PHE A 88 -24.49 -2.83 -23.48
C PHE A 88 -24.88 -2.69 -24.97
N ARG A 89 -24.76 -3.76 -25.78
CA ARG A 89 -25.08 -3.72 -27.21
C ARG A 89 -26.59 -3.81 -27.50
N ASP A 90 -27.37 -4.46 -26.64
CA ASP A 90 -28.82 -4.52 -26.84
C ASP A 90 -29.47 -3.18 -26.51
N LYS A 91 -29.80 -2.43 -27.56
CA LYS A 91 -30.51 -1.15 -27.50
C LYS A 91 -31.87 -1.22 -28.22
N SER A 92 -32.39 -2.42 -28.46
CA SER A 92 -33.62 -2.68 -29.22
C SER A 92 -34.83 -1.89 -28.70
N LYS A 93 -34.99 -1.82 -27.38
CA LYS A 93 -36.04 -1.04 -26.70
C LYS A 93 -36.03 0.45 -27.10
N TYR A 94 -34.85 1.06 -27.19
CA TYR A 94 -34.72 2.48 -27.51
C TYR A 94 -34.99 2.75 -29.00
N LYS A 95 -34.57 1.83 -29.87
CA LYS A 95 -34.95 1.85 -31.28
C LYS A 95 -36.47 1.78 -31.47
N GLU A 96 -37.16 0.91 -30.73
CA GLU A 96 -38.63 0.83 -30.78
C GLU A 96 -39.31 2.15 -30.36
N ILE A 97 -38.78 2.83 -29.33
CA ILE A 97 -39.28 4.14 -28.90
C ILE A 97 -39.05 5.19 -30.00
N PHE A 98 -37.87 5.19 -30.64
CA PHE A 98 -37.56 6.09 -31.74
C PHE A 98 -38.51 5.88 -32.92
N ASP A 99 -38.68 4.64 -33.37
CA ASP A 99 -39.54 4.29 -34.51
C ASP A 99 -40.99 4.71 -34.23
N LYS A 100 -41.50 4.47 -33.01
CA LYS A 100 -42.84 4.94 -32.59
C LYS A 100 -42.96 6.46 -32.58
N SER A 101 -41.93 7.19 -32.16
CA SER A 101 -41.90 8.65 -32.20
C SER A 101 -41.89 9.19 -33.62
N ILE A 102 -41.15 8.56 -34.53
CA ILE A 102 -41.14 8.90 -35.95
C ILE A 102 -42.51 8.64 -36.60
N ASP A 103 -43.13 7.50 -36.34
CA ASP A 103 -44.48 7.20 -36.82
C ASP A 103 -45.53 8.17 -36.27
N SER A 104 -45.35 8.61 -35.03
CA SER A 104 -46.15 9.66 -34.41
C SER A 104 -45.98 10.99 -35.13
N PHE A 105 -44.74 11.39 -35.47
CA PHE A 105 -44.48 12.59 -36.28
C PHE A 105 -45.14 12.53 -37.66
N LYS A 106 -45.08 11.37 -38.35
CA LYS A 106 -45.68 11.19 -39.69
C LYS A 106 -47.21 11.30 -39.71
N LYS A 107 -47.88 11.12 -38.56
CA LYS A 107 -49.34 11.26 -38.41
C LYS A 107 -49.79 12.70 -38.18
N ILE A 108 -48.87 13.62 -37.91
CA ILE A 108 -49.16 15.05 -37.75
C ILE A 108 -49.21 15.66 -39.16
N ASP A 109 -50.36 16.20 -39.54
CA ASP A 109 -50.63 16.73 -40.90
C ASP A 109 -49.93 18.09 -41.12
N LEU A 110 -48.59 18.08 -41.19
CA LEU A 110 -47.76 19.28 -41.33
C LEU A 110 -46.66 19.07 -42.37
N SER A 111 -46.85 19.65 -43.57
CA SER A 111 -45.88 19.57 -44.66
C SER A 111 -44.50 20.15 -44.31
N GLU A 112 -44.45 21.10 -43.38
CA GLU A 112 -43.27 21.89 -43.02
C GLU A 112 -42.25 21.13 -42.17
N ILE A 113 -42.67 20.11 -41.40
CA ILE A 113 -41.77 19.32 -40.54
C ILE A 113 -41.28 18.02 -41.19
N ASN A 114 -41.90 17.58 -42.29
CA ASN A 114 -41.59 16.31 -42.96
C ASN A 114 -40.12 16.19 -43.40
N GLY A 115 -39.49 17.31 -43.76
CA GLY A 115 -38.06 17.35 -44.09
C GLY A 115 -37.15 17.06 -42.89
N PHE A 116 -37.49 17.61 -41.72
CA PHE A 116 -36.75 17.37 -40.48
C PHE A 116 -36.90 15.93 -40.00
N VAL A 117 -38.11 15.37 -40.07
CA VAL A 117 -38.38 13.98 -39.66
C VAL A 117 -37.60 12.96 -40.50
N LYS A 118 -37.57 13.13 -41.85
CA LYS A 118 -36.74 12.29 -42.74
C LYS A 118 -35.26 12.39 -42.42
N THR A 119 -34.82 13.60 -42.04
CA THR A 119 -33.42 13.84 -41.66
C THR A 119 -33.07 13.16 -40.34
N LEU A 120 -33.97 13.18 -39.34
CA LEU A 120 -33.81 12.45 -38.08
C LEU A 120 -33.68 10.94 -38.32
N GLU A 121 -34.55 10.34 -39.13
CA GLU A 121 -34.45 8.91 -39.47
C GLU A 121 -33.09 8.56 -40.08
N LYS A 122 -32.63 9.36 -41.05
CA LYS A 122 -31.34 9.14 -41.73
C LYS A 122 -30.17 9.25 -40.76
N GLN A 123 -30.16 10.26 -39.90
CA GLN A 123 -29.05 10.49 -38.97
C GLN A 123 -29.04 9.48 -37.83
N PHE A 124 -30.21 9.06 -37.34
CA PHE A 124 -30.30 8.00 -36.33
C PHE A 124 -29.82 6.65 -36.87
N LEU A 125 -30.12 6.31 -38.13
CA LEU A 125 -29.57 5.11 -38.77
C LEU A 125 -28.04 5.17 -38.88
N LYS A 126 -27.49 6.33 -39.27
CA LYS A 126 -26.04 6.55 -39.32
C LYS A 126 -25.42 6.39 -37.92
N PHE A 127 -26.01 7.03 -36.91
CA PHE A 127 -25.56 6.96 -35.52
C PHE A 127 -25.55 5.53 -34.98
N THR A 128 -26.63 4.78 -35.15
CA THR A 128 -26.71 3.38 -34.69
C THR A 128 -25.73 2.45 -35.42
N THR A 129 -25.39 2.76 -36.68
CA THR A 129 -24.34 2.02 -37.42
C THR A 129 -22.95 2.29 -36.83
N ILE A 130 -22.65 3.56 -36.52
CA ILE A 130 -21.39 3.96 -35.86
C ILE A 130 -21.29 3.32 -34.47
N ASP A 131 -22.37 3.38 -33.68
CA ASP A 131 -22.44 2.80 -32.33
C ASP A 131 -22.17 1.29 -32.32
N ASN A 132 -22.75 0.54 -33.26
CA ASN A 132 -22.45 -0.89 -33.42
C ASN A 132 -20.98 -1.13 -33.78
N THR A 133 -20.42 -0.30 -34.65
CA THR A 133 -19.01 -0.41 -35.07
C THR A 133 -18.06 -0.09 -33.92
N LEU A 134 -18.39 0.90 -33.08
CA LEU A 134 -17.67 1.21 -31.84
C LEU A 134 -17.66 0.01 -30.90
N GLY A 135 -18.78 -0.71 -30.75
CA GLY A 135 -18.84 -1.93 -29.94
C GLY A 135 -17.90 -3.02 -30.44
N LEU A 136 -17.89 -3.28 -31.75
CA LEU A 136 -16.97 -4.25 -32.36
C LEU A 136 -15.50 -3.84 -32.19
N LYS A 137 -15.18 -2.55 -32.38
CA LYS A 137 -13.81 -2.05 -32.20
C LYS A 137 -13.37 -2.08 -30.74
N ARG A 138 -14.28 -1.83 -29.78
CA ARG A 138 -13.98 -1.98 -28.35
C ARG A 138 -13.66 -3.44 -28.00
N PHE A 139 -14.41 -4.39 -28.56
CA PHE A 139 -14.11 -5.81 -28.44
C PHE A 139 -12.69 -6.13 -28.94
N GLU A 140 -12.35 -5.68 -30.15
CA GLU A 140 -11.01 -5.89 -30.74
C GLU A 140 -9.89 -5.30 -29.87
N ILE A 141 -10.11 -4.12 -29.27
CA ILE A 141 -9.15 -3.48 -28.35
C ILE A 141 -8.92 -4.33 -27.10
N LEU A 142 -10.00 -4.82 -26.47
CA LEU A 142 -9.91 -5.62 -25.24
C LEU A 142 -9.25 -6.98 -25.49
N ASP A 143 -9.57 -7.63 -26.61
CA ASP A 143 -8.92 -8.89 -26.99
C ASP A 143 -7.44 -8.69 -27.30
N ASN A 144 -7.08 -7.64 -28.04
CA ASN A 144 -5.68 -7.31 -28.30
C ASN A 144 -4.91 -6.99 -27.01
N PHE A 145 -5.54 -6.31 -26.06
CA PHE A 145 -4.94 -6.04 -24.74
C PHE A 145 -4.73 -7.32 -23.93
N ARG A 146 -5.66 -8.28 -24.00
CA ARG A 146 -5.51 -9.60 -23.38
C ARG A 146 -4.29 -10.34 -23.97
N SER A 147 -4.16 -10.41 -25.29
CA SER A 147 -3.03 -11.07 -25.95
C SER A 147 -1.68 -10.40 -25.61
N LEU A 148 -1.64 -9.06 -25.56
CA LEU A 148 -0.43 -8.33 -25.15
C LEU A 148 0.01 -8.69 -23.71
N ASN A 149 -0.93 -8.85 -22.78
CA ASN A 149 -0.62 -9.24 -21.40
C ASN A 149 -0.15 -10.70 -21.32
N GLU A 150 -0.79 -11.61 -22.06
CA GLU A 150 -0.38 -13.02 -22.13
C GLU A 150 1.06 -13.15 -22.65
N TYR A 151 1.40 -12.42 -23.72
CA TYR A 151 2.76 -12.43 -24.26
C TYR A 151 3.77 -11.70 -23.38
N SER A 152 3.38 -10.64 -22.66
CA SER A 152 4.26 -10.00 -21.68
C SER A 152 4.69 -11.01 -20.61
N LEU A 153 3.75 -11.78 -20.06
CA LEU A 153 4.04 -12.82 -19.07
C LEU A 153 4.92 -13.94 -19.65
N GLU A 154 4.68 -14.33 -20.91
CA GLU A 154 5.50 -15.36 -21.56
C GLU A 154 6.92 -14.87 -21.86
N ILE A 155 7.10 -13.60 -22.24
CA ILE A 155 8.40 -12.95 -22.41
C ILE A 155 9.17 -12.97 -21.09
N ASP A 156 8.57 -12.52 -19.99
CA ASP A 156 9.24 -12.49 -18.68
C ASP A 156 9.65 -13.90 -18.23
N LYS A 157 8.80 -14.90 -18.48
CA LYS A 157 9.13 -16.31 -18.22
C LYS A 157 10.33 -16.77 -19.04
N LEU A 158 10.35 -16.50 -20.34
CA LEU A 158 11.42 -16.93 -21.24
C LEU A 158 12.75 -16.23 -20.92
N ILE A 159 12.72 -14.95 -20.56
CA ILE A 159 13.92 -14.21 -20.16
C ILE A 159 14.52 -14.80 -18.88
N ASN A 160 13.69 -15.09 -17.87
CA ASN A 160 14.16 -15.77 -16.66
C ASN A 160 14.79 -17.13 -16.96
N LEU A 161 14.18 -17.93 -17.84
CA LEU A 161 14.75 -19.23 -18.23
C LEU A 161 16.10 -19.07 -18.95
N ILE A 162 16.24 -18.09 -19.84
CA ILE A 162 17.49 -17.78 -20.54
C ILE A 162 18.56 -17.33 -19.54
N GLU A 163 18.21 -16.50 -18.56
CA GLU A 163 19.13 -16.04 -17.53
C GLU A 163 19.64 -17.20 -16.67
N VAL A 164 18.73 -18.06 -16.19
CA VAL A 164 19.04 -19.24 -15.39
C VAL A 164 19.92 -20.23 -16.16
N ASP A 165 19.60 -20.50 -17.43
CA ASP A 165 20.39 -21.39 -18.27
C ASP A 165 21.78 -20.79 -18.54
N GLY A 166 21.86 -19.47 -18.80
CA GLY A 166 23.13 -18.77 -18.98
C GLY A 166 23.98 -18.74 -17.71
N GLU A 167 23.38 -18.65 -16.53
CA GLU A 167 24.08 -18.72 -15.25
C GLU A 167 24.55 -20.15 -14.94
N THR A 168 23.72 -21.13 -15.26
CA THR A 168 24.06 -22.56 -15.11
C THR A 168 25.27 -22.91 -15.98
N ILE A 169 25.31 -22.47 -17.23
CA ILE A 169 26.46 -22.67 -18.13
C ILE A 169 27.69 -21.99 -17.54
N TYR A 170 27.58 -20.72 -17.13
CA TYR A 170 28.69 -19.98 -16.52
C TYR A 170 29.27 -20.69 -15.28
N GLY A 171 28.40 -21.13 -14.36
CA GLY A 171 28.78 -21.83 -13.14
C GLY A 171 29.43 -23.19 -13.40
N LYS A 172 28.85 -24.00 -14.31
CA LYS A 172 29.43 -25.29 -14.71
C LYS A 172 30.79 -25.13 -15.40
N LEU A 173 30.97 -24.09 -16.21
CA LEU A 173 32.27 -23.77 -16.82
C LEU A 173 33.33 -23.42 -15.76
N ASN A 174 32.99 -22.64 -14.74
CA ASN A 174 33.90 -22.35 -13.62
C ASN A 174 34.27 -23.61 -12.84
N LEU A 175 33.31 -24.48 -12.54
CA LEU A 175 33.57 -25.75 -11.87
C LEU A 175 34.46 -26.68 -12.70
N TYR A 176 34.26 -26.72 -14.01
CA TYR A 176 35.12 -27.47 -14.93
C TYR A 176 36.56 -26.93 -14.91
N GLU A 177 36.74 -25.60 -15.00
CA GLU A 177 38.06 -24.97 -14.92
C GLU A 177 38.77 -25.30 -13.59
N MET A 178 38.05 -25.24 -12.46
CA MET A 178 38.60 -25.62 -11.15
C MET A 178 39.01 -27.09 -11.10
N LYS A 179 38.21 -28.01 -11.66
CA LYS A 179 38.55 -29.44 -11.75
C LYS A 179 39.82 -29.66 -12.55
N VAL A 180 39.92 -29.04 -13.74
CA VAL A 180 41.10 -29.16 -14.60
C VAL A 180 42.35 -28.58 -13.90
N LYS A 181 42.27 -27.40 -13.27
CA LYS A 181 43.38 -26.82 -12.49
C LYS A 181 43.83 -27.73 -11.34
N LYS A 182 42.89 -28.40 -10.66
CA LYS A 182 43.20 -29.36 -9.59
C LYS A 182 43.90 -30.62 -10.12
N GLU A 183 43.47 -31.16 -11.25
CA GLU A 183 44.12 -32.32 -11.89
C GLU A 183 45.51 -31.98 -12.44
N ILE A 184 45.71 -30.76 -12.99
CA ILE A 184 47.04 -30.25 -13.35
C ILE A 184 47.93 -30.19 -12.11
N LYS A 185 47.45 -29.62 -11.00
CA LYS A 185 48.23 -29.55 -9.75
C LYS A 185 48.60 -30.95 -9.23
N LYS A 186 47.72 -31.95 -9.36
CA LYS A 186 48.04 -33.34 -9.05
C LYS A 186 49.09 -33.93 -9.99
N ALA A 187 48.97 -33.71 -11.30
CA ALA A 187 49.92 -34.19 -12.30
C ALA A 187 51.33 -33.60 -12.10
N ILE A 188 51.43 -32.32 -11.72
CA ILE A 188 52.69 -31.67 -11.31
C ILE A 188 53.30 -32.42 -10.11
N ASN A 189 52.51 -32.66 -9.06
CA ASN A 189 52.99 -33.34 -7.85
C ASN A 189 53.41 -34.80 -8.10
N GLN A 190 52.79 -35.47 -9.08
CA GLN A 190 53.08 -36.86 -9.45
C GLN A 190 54.17 -37.01 -10.53
N SER A 191 54.70 -35.89 -11.06
CA SER A 191 55.66 -35.88 -12.19
C SER A 191 55.16 -36.59 -13.45
N ASP A 192 53.84 -36.68 -13.64
CA ASP A 192 53.21 -37.33 -14.79
C ASP A 192 53.11 -36.36 -15.97
N LYS A 193 54.12 -36.40 -16.85
CA LYS A 193 54.24 -35.47 -17.99
C LYS A 193 53.14 -35.66 -19.04
N GLU A 194 52.68 -36.89 -19.28
CA GLU A 194 51.60 -37.15 -20.24
C GLU A 194 50.30 -36.55 -19.73
N LYS A 195 49.97 -36.80 -18.46
CA LYS A 195 48.76 -36.25 -17.84
C LYS A 195 48.82 -34.73 -17.68
N LEU A 196 50.00 -34.17 -17.41
CA LEU A 196 50.21 -32.73 -17.38
C LEU A 196 49.95 -32.08 -18.75
N PHE A 197 50.44 -32.69 -19.84
CA PHE A 197 50.20 -32.19 -21.19
C PHE A 197 48.72 -32.35 -21.60
N ALA A 198 48.11 -33.50 -21.28
CA ALA A 198 46.70 -33.75 -21.56
C ALA A 198 45.77 -32.77 -20.81
N GLU A 199 45.98 -32.53 -19.52
CA GLU A 199 45.12 -31.62 -18.74
C GLU A 199 45.43 -30.14 -19.00
N SER A 200 46.70 -29.77 -19.27
CA SER A 200 47.03 -28.39 -19.64
C SER A 200 46.48 -28.00 -21.02
N SER A 201 46.41 -28.94 -21.97
CA SER A 201 45.73 -28.71 -23.25
C SER A 201 44.23 -28.46 -23.09
N LYS A 202 43.56 -29.05 -22.08
CA LYS A 202 42.14 -28.77 -21.78
C LYS A 202 41.89 -27.37 -21.22
N LEU A 203 42.93 -26.69 -20.74
CA LEU A 203 42.87 -25.29 -20.32
C LEU A 203 42.98 -24.30 -21.48
N TYR A 204 43.18 -24.77 -22.73
CA TYR A 204 43.34 -24.00 -23.98
C TYR A 204 43.07 -22.50 -23.75
N GLU A 205 44.14 -21.76 -23.43
CA GLU A 205 44.01 -20.39 -22.91
C GLU A 205 43.19 -19.55 -23.89
N GLY A 206 42.02 -19.11 -23.44
CA GLY A 206 41.07 -18.33 -24.24
C GLY A 206 39.74 -19.03 -24.52
N TYR A 207 39.70 -20.36 -24.68
CA TYR A 207 38.46 -21.05 -25.07
C TYR A 207 37.39 -21.01 -23.98
N LEU A 208 37.73 -21.44 -22.75
CA LEU A 208 36.83 -21.37 -21.59
C LEU A 208 36.47 -19.93 -21.20
N SER A 209 37.38 -18.96 -21.43
CA SER A 209 37.08 -17.53 -21.23
C SER A 209 36.02 -17.07 -22.22
N THR A 210 36.18 -17.40 -23.50
CA THR A 210 35.25 -17.03 -24.57
C THR A 210 33.85 -17.60 -24.33
N LEU A 211 33.75 -18.85 -23.85
CA LEU A 211 32.46 -19.46 -23.53
C LEU A 211 31.78 -18.77 -22.33
N ARG A 212 32.55 -18.43 -21.28
CA ARG A 212 32.02 -17.69 -20.13
C ARG A 212 31.57 -16.28 -20.49
N GLU A 213 32.36 -15.56 -21.28
CA GLU A 213 32.01 -14.24 -21.81
C GLU A 213 30.74 -14.31 -22.66
N SER A 214 30.61 -15.34 -23.50
CA SER A 214 29.41 -15.56 -24.31
C SER A 214 28.19 -15.84 -23.42
N SER A 215 28.33 -16.71 -22.42
CA SER A 215 27.28 -16.99 -21.43
C SER A 215 26.84 -15.73 -20.67
N ASN A 216 27.81 -14.92 -20.24
CA ASN A 216 27.53 -13.68 -19.51
C ASN A 216 26.91 -12.61 -20.41
N SER A 217 27.37 -12.51 -21.67
CA SER A 217 26.79 -11.62 -22.68
C SER A 217 25.33 -11.98 -22.95
N ILE A 218 24.98 -13.27 -23.04
CA ILE A 218 23.60 -13.72 -23.22
C ILE A 218 22.72 -13.28 -22.04
N ARG A 219 23.18 -13.44 -20.80
CA ARG A 219 22.45 -13.00 -19.60
C ARG A 219 22.19 -11.49 -19.62
N ILE A 220 23.23 -10.68 -19.81
CA ILE A 220 23.13 -9.22 -19.82
C ILE A 220 22.19 -8.74 -20.92
N GLU A 221 22.33 -9.30 -22.12
CA GLU A 221 21.52 -8.86 -23.25
C GLU A 221 20.07 -9.39 -23.18
N ALA A 222 19.82 -10.51 -22.52
CA ALA A 222 18.47 -10.97 -22.20
C ALA A 222 17.75 -10.00 -21.25
N ILE A 223 18.45 -9.47 -20.24
CA ILE A 223 17.92 -8.43 -19.35
C ILE A 223 17.63 -7.14 -20.15
N ASN A 224 18.55 -6.74 -21.03
CA ASN A 224 18.33 -5.58 -21.90
C ASN A 224 17.13 -5.79 -22.84
N LEU A 225 16.90 -7.01 -23.33
CA LEU A 225 15.71 -7.36 -24.10
C LEU A 225 14.42 -7.26 -23.28
N SER A 226 14.43 -7.59 -21.98
CA SER A 226 13.28 -7.37 -21.07
C SER A 226 12.95 -5.90 -20.92
N ALA A 227 13.98 -5.07 -20.73
CA ALA A 227 13.78 -3.62 -20.65
C ALA A 227 13.22 -3.07 -21.96
N LEU A 228 13.73 -3.54 -23.10
CA LEU A 228 13.26 -3.12 -24.42
C LEU A 228 11.85 -3.64 -24.75
N SER A 229 11.47 -4.85 -24.31
CA SER A 229 10.11 -5.35 -24.49
C SER A 229 9.10 -4.52 -23.70
N SER A 230 9.47 -4.12 -22.48
CA SER A 230 8.65 -3.23 -21.64
C SER A 230 8.49 -1.84 -22.28
N ILE A 231 9.57 -1.27 -22.81
CA ILE A 231 9.53 0.01 -23.54
C ILE A 231 8.66 -0.11 -24.80
N LEU A 232 8.79 -1.21 -25.55
CA LEU A 232 7.97 -1.48 -26.73
C LEU A 232 6.48 -1.53 -26.38
N LEU A 233 6.10 -2.16 -25.27
CA LEU A 233 4.70 -2.23 -24.80
C LEU A 233 4.13 -0.87 -24.42
N MET A 234 4.96 0.07 -23.96
CA MET A 234 4.55 1.41 -23.55
C MET A 234 4.58 2.44 -24.69
N GLU A 235 5.24 2.15 -25.81
CA GLU A 235 5.44 3.12 -26.89
C GLU A 235 4.18 3.28 -27.76
N GLU A 236 3.68 4.51 -27.88
CA GLU A 236 2.46 4.84 -28.63
C GLU A 236 2.76 5.41 -30.02
N ASN A 237 4.02 5.72 -30.34
CA ASN A 237 4.42 6.22 -31.65
C ASN A 237 4.96 5.11 -32.56
N LYS A 238 4.35 4.96 -33.75
CA LYS A 238 4.71 3.93 -34.74
C LYS A 238 6.17 4.04 -35.21
N ASP A 239 6.71 5.23 -35.42
CA ASP A 239 8.10 5.44 -35.88
C ASP A 239 9.10 5.04 -34.80
N ASN A 240 8.79 5.34 -33.54
CA ASN A 240 9.60 4.91 -32.39
C ASN A 240 9.58 3.38 -32.24
N LEU A 241 8.44 2.74 -32.46
CA LEU A 241 8.34 1.27 -32.45
C LEU A 241 9.25 0.63 -33.51
N VAL A 242 9.25 1.17 -34.73
CA VAL A 242 10.17 0.73 -35.79
C VAL A 242 11.62 0.89 -35.34
N SER A 243 11.98 2.04 -34.77
CA SER A 243 13.33 2.27 -34.25
C SER A 243 13.72 1.31 -33.12
N ILE A 244 12.80 1.02 -32.18
CA ILE A 244 13.03 0.05 -31.10
C ILE A 244 13.26 -1.35 -31.68
N LYS A 245 12.42 -1.79 -32.62
CA LYS A 245 12.56 -3.08 -33.29
C LYS A 245 13.88 -3.19 -34.05
N ASP A 246 14.13 -2.28 -34.99
CA ASP A 246 15.21 -2.42 -35.97
C ASP A 246 16.58 -2.00 -35.44
N ASN A 247 16.65 -1.02 -34.52
CA ASN A 247 17.93 -0.51 -34.01
C ASN A 247 18.29 -1.09 -32.65
N LYS A 248 17.32 -1.27 -31.76
CA LYS A 248 17.59 -1.70 -30.37
C LYS A 248 17.46 -3.22 -30.22
N ILE A 249 16.28 -3.78 -30.45
CA ILE A 249 16.01 -5.21 -30.25
C ILE A 249 16.84 -6.07 -31.20
N LYS A 250 16.89 -5.73 -32.50
CA LYS A 250 17.67 -6.49 -33.49
C LYS A 250 19.18 -6.48 -33.21
N SER A 251 19.71 -5.39 -32.68
CA SER A 251 21.11 -5.30 -32.25
C SER A 251 21.41 -6.29 -31.11
N ARG A 252 20.56 -6.31 -30.08
CA ARG A 252 20.66 -7.24 -28.95
C ARG A 252 20.49 -8.70 -29.38
N TYR A 253 19.54 -8.96 -30.27
CA TYR A 253 19.35 -10.27 -30.90
C TYR A 253 20.64 -10.76 -31.56
N THR A 254 21.32 -9.89 -32.33
CA THR A 254 22.55 -10.24 -33.04
C THR A 254 23.68 -10.61 -32.06
N ILE A 255 23.81 -9.87 -30.94
CA ILE A 255 24.81 -10.16 -29.91
C ILE A 255 24.52 -11.52 -29.26
N ILE A 256 23.27 -11.76 -28.84
CA ILE A 256 22.88 -13.03 -28.20
C ILE A 256 23.06 -14.21 -29.15
N LYS A 257 22.66 -14.06 -30.43
CA LYS A 257 22.83 -15.10 -31.45
C LYS A 257 24.29 -15.44 -31.69
N ASN A 258 25.16 -14.44 -31.81
CA ASN A 258 26.60 -14.67 -31.95
C ASN A 258 27.21 -15.37 -30.72
N SER A 259 26.74 -15.03 -29.52
CA SER A 259 27.15 -15.71 -28.28
C SER A 259 26.62 -17.14 -28.18
N LEU A 260 25.38 -17.39 -28.62
CA LEU A 260 24.79 -18.72 -28.74
C LEU A 260 25.55 -19.60 -29.73
N ASP A 261 25.95 -19.03 -30.88
CA ASP A 261 26.74 -19.73 -31.89
C ASP A 261 28.09 -20.22 -31.35
N LYS A 262 28.69 -19.47 -30.41
CA LYS A 262 29.91 -19.88 -29.68
C LYS A 262 29.65 -20.95 -28.62
N LEU A 263 28.42 -21.08 -28.14
CA LEU A 263 28.00 -22.10 -27.17
C LEU A 263 27.45 -23.37 -27.85
N LYS A 264 27.73 -23.60 -29.13
CA LYS A 264 27.18 -24.73 -29.89
C LYS A 264 27.43 -26.08 -29.20
N VAL A 265 26.42 -26.96 -29.33
CA VAL A 265 26.39 -28.32 -28.78
C VAL A 265 27.72 -29.06 -28.96
N HIS A 266 28.25 -29.13 -30.19
CA HIS A 266 29.48 -29.87 -30.50
C HIS A 266 30.72 -29.39 -29.72
N GLU A 267 30.76 -28.09 -29.43
CA GLU A 267 31.87 -27.43 -28.74
C GLU A 267 31.79 -27.64 -27.23
N ILE A 268 30.57 -27.58 -26.69
CA ILE A 268 30.28 -27.80 -25.27
C ILE A 268 30.26 -29.28 -24.87
N THR A 269 29.88 -30.21 -25.76
CA THR A 269 29.96 -31.67 -25.50
C THR A 269 31.38 -32.15 -25.21
N LYS A 270 32.41 -31.43 -25.67
CA LYS A 270 33.81 -31.73 -25.34
C LYS A 270 34.12 -31.48 -23.85
N ILE A 271 33.28 -30.72 -23.16
CA ILE A 271 33.42 -30.36 -21.74
C ILE A 271 32.50 -31.24 -20.89
N SER A 272 31.21 -31.34 -21.25
CA SER A 272 30.20 -32.14 -20.52
C SER A 272 28.93 -32.31 -21.35
N GLU A 273 28.35 -33.52 -21.36
CA GLU A 273 27.02 -33.79 -21.95
C GLU A 273 25.93 -32.96 -21.26
N ASP A 274 25.98 -32.80 -19.93
CA ASP A 274 25.02 -32.00 -19.16
C ASP A 274 25.05 -30.50 -19.46
N LEU A 275 26.09 -29.99 -20.13
CA LEU A 275 26.14 -28.61 -20.60
C LEU A 275 25.52 -28.47 -22.00
N SER A 276 25.54 -29.53 -22.81
CA SER A 276 24.93 -29.55 -24.13
C SER A 276 23.42 -29.37 -24.05
N GLU A 277 22.76 -30.09 -23.15
CA GLU A 277 21.32 -30.02 -22.94
C GLU A 277 20.87 -28.61 -22.51
N VAL A 278 21.65 -27.97 -21.62
CA VAL A 278 21.36 -26.60 -21.15
C VAL A 278 21.56 -25.59 -22.29
N SER A 279 22.59 -25.74 -23.11
CA SER A 279 22.83 -24.86 -24.26
C SER A 279 21.73 -24.96 -25.32
N GLU A 280 21.27 -26.18 -25.62
CA GLU A 280 20.16 -26.40 -26.55
C GLU A 280 18.86 -25.81 -26.03
N ARG A 281 18.55 -26.03 -24.75
CA ARG A 281 17.38 -25.42 -24.09
C ARG A 281 17.44 -23.89 -24.12
N LEU A 282 18.60 -23.30 -23.81
CA LEU A 282 18.84 -21.86 -23.88
C LEU A 282 18.60 -21.31 -25.30
N ASN A 283 19.12 -21.99 -26.33
CA ASN A 283 18.89 -21.60 -27.73
C ASN A 283 17.42 -21.68 -28.15
N ASN A 284 16.71 -22.74 -27.71
CA ASN A 284 15.29 -22.92 -27.98
C ASN A 284 14.44 -21.84 -27.29
N ASN A 285 14.74 -21.53 -26.02
CA ASN A 285 14.09 -20.46 -25.27
C ASN A 285 14.31 -19.10 -25.92
N PHE A 286 15.54 -18.81 -26.37
CA PHE A 286 15.84 -17.56 -27.07
C PHE A 286 15.12 -17.44 -28.43
N THR A 287 15.07 -18.53 -29.19
CA THR A 287 14.33 -18.56 -30.47
C THR A 287 12.85 -18.30 -30.24
N LYS A 288 12.26 -18.95 -29.22
CA LYS A 288 10.86 -18.73 -28.85
C LYS A 288 10.62 -17.29 -28.39
N LEU A 289 11.51 -16.74 -27.57
CA LEU A 289 11.44 -15.33 -27.13
C LEU A 289 11.40 -14.39 -28.33
N MET A 290 12.27 -14.59 -29.33
CA MET A 290 12.30 -13.73 -30.49
C MET A 290 11.09 -13.87 -31.38
N SER A 291 10.55 -15.09 -31.50
CA SER A 291 9.31 -15.31 -32.23
C SER A 291 8.17 -14.50 -31.61
N ILE A 292 7.97 -14.58 -30.30
CA ILE A 292 6.92 -13.84 -29.61
C ILE A 292 7.16 -12.33 -29.66
N LEU A 293 8.42 -11.89 -29.55
CA LEU A 293 8.73 -10.46 -29.51
C LEU A 293 8.54 -9.78 -30.88
N LEU A 294 8.98 -10.43 -31.97
CA LEU A 294 9.14 -9.79 -33.29
C LEU A 294 8.56 -10.55 -34.49
N GLU A 295 8.38 -11.87 -34.42
CA GLU A 295 8.08 -12.70 -35.61
C GLU A 295 6.63 -13.22 -35.60
N GLY A 296 5.95 -13.14 -36.75
CA GLY A 296 4.55 -13.55 -36.88
C GLY A 296 3.55 -12.45 -36.58
N GLU A 297 2.32 -12.65 -37.06
CA GLU A 297 1.24 -11.64 -37.01
C GLU A 297 0.83 -11.28 -35.57
N GLU A 298 0.96 -12.23 -34.65
CA GLU A 298 0.62 -12.06 -33.23
C GLU A 298 1.83 -11.71 -32.34
N SER A 299 2.98 -11.37 -32.92
CA SER A 299 4.11 -10.91 -32.10
C SER A 299 3.76 -9.63 -31.31
N THR A 300 4.41 -9.44 -30.16
CA THR A 300 4.19 -8.28 -29.29
C THR A 300 4.35 -6.94 -30.03
N TYR A 301 5.31 -6.86 -30.95
CA TYR A 301 5.47 -5.71 -31.85
C TYR A 301 4.24 -5.47 -32.72
N ASN A 302 3.75 -6.50 -33.42
CA ASN A 302 2.61 -6.37 -34.34
C ASN A 302 1.30 -6.12 -33.58
N LEU A 303 1.10 -6.75 -32.43
CA LEU A 303 -0.04 -6.48 -31.56
C LEU A 303 -0.02 -5.06 -30.99
N LYS A 304 1.18 -4.50 -30.72
CA LYS A 304 1.29 -3.10 -30.30
C LYS A 304 0.96 -2.15 -31.45
N ILE A 305 1.45 -2.39 -32.66
CA ILE A 305 1.07 -1.61 -33.85
C ILE A 305 -0.46 -1.67 -34.07
N LYS A 306 -1.04 -2.88 -33.98
CA LYS A 306 -2.49 -3.08 -34.05
C LYS A 306 -3.23 -2.28 -32.98
N SER A 307 -2.71 -2.23 -31.74
CA SER A 307 -3.32 -1.44 -30.65
C SER A 307 -3.39 0.06 -30.98
N ILE A 308 -2.35 0.62 -31.61
CA ILE A 308 -2.30 2.04 -31.98
C ILE A 308 -3.31 2.32 -33.10
N VAL A 309 -3.36 1.46 -34.12
CA VAL A 309 -4.31 1.58 -35.23
C VAL A 309 -5.76 1.49 -34.73
N LEU A 310 -6.05 0.51 -33.87
CA LEU A 310 -7.38 0.36 -33.28
C LEU A 310 -7.79 1.59 -32.47
N LYS A 311 -6.85 2.21 -31.74
CA LYS A 311 -7.09 3.44 -30.97
C LYS A 311 -7.37 4.64 -31.87
N GLU A 312 -6.64 4.80 -32.97
CA GLU A 312 -6.89 5.84 -33.98
C GLU A 312 -8.28 5.68 -34.63
N GLU A 313 -8.61 4.47 -35.08
CA GLU A 313 -9.92 4.14 -35.68
C GLU A 313 -11.07 4.38 -34.69
N PHE A 314 -10.91 3.94 -33.44
CA PHE A 314 -11.90 4.11 -32.39
C PHE A 314 -12.16 5.59 -32.10
N ASN A 315 -11.11 6.41 -32.00
CA ASN A 315 -11.23 7.85 -31.78
C ASN A 315 -11.92 8.55 -32.96
N ALA A 316 -11.63 8.16 -34.20
CA ALA A 316 -12.31 8.70 -35.39
C ALA A 316 -13.81 8.37 -35.39
N LEU A 317 -14.18 7.14 -35.01
CA LEU A 317 -15.58 6.73 -34.85
C LEU A 317 -16.28 7.50 -33.72
N MET A 318 -15.60 7.73 -32.60
CA MET A 318 -16.13 8.53 -31.49
C MET A 318 -16.42 9.97 -31.92
N HIS A 319 -15.51 10.58 -32.70
CA HIS A 319 -15.72 11.91 -33.25
C HIS A 319 -16.96 11.95 -34.17
N SER A 320 -17.06 10.99 -35.10
CA SER A 320 -18.21 10.90 -36.01
C SER A 320 -19.54 10.62 -35.30
N SER A 321 -19.51 9.83 -34.23
CA SER A 321 -20.66 9.58 -33.35
C SER A 321 -21.17 10.90 -32.75
N ASN A 322 -20.27 11.69 -32.15
CA ASN A 322 -20.59 12.97 -31.53
C ASN A 322 -21.11 14.00 -32.54
N GLU A 323 -20.52 14.10 -33.73
CA GLU A 323 -21.04 14.96 -34.80
C GLU A 323 -22.47 14.58 -35.19
N THR A 324 -22.76 13.28 -35.28
CA THR A 324 -24.09 12.80 -35.65
C THR A 324 -25.11 13.08 -34.54
N ILE A 325 -24.74 12.94 -33.28
CA ILE A 325 -25.59 13.32 -32.13
C ILE A 325 -25.87 14.82 -32.12
N ASN A 326 -24.85 15.65 -32.32
CA ASN A 326 -25.01 17.11 -32.37
C ASN A 326 -25.96 17.51 -33.48
N PHE A 327 -25.84 16.88 -34.65
CA PHE A 327 -26.75 17.11 -35.77
C PHE A 327 -28.18 16.66 -35.46
N ILE A 328 -28.37 15.52 -34.79
CA ILE A 328 -29.71 15.08 -34.34
C ILE A 328 -30.31 16.11 -33.38
N ASN A 329 -29.54 16.62 -32.43
CA ASN A 329 -29.98 17.65 -31.48
C ASN A 329 -30.33 18.98 -32.17
N GLU A 330 -29.55 19.38 -33.19
CA GLU A 330 -29.86 20.57 -34.00
C GLU A 330 -31.19 20.42 -34.74
N VAL A 331 -31.45 19.25 -35.34
CA VAL A 331 -32.73 18.97 -36.01
C VAL A 331 -33.89 18.96 -35.00
N LEU A 332 -33.71 18.37 -33.81
CA LEU A 332 -34.72 18.42 -32.74
C LEU A 332 -35.01 19.86 -32.30
N ASN A 333 -33.98 20.69 -32.15
CA ASN A 333 -34.12 22.11 -31.80
C ASN A 333 -34.85 22.89 -32.90
N ASN A 334 -34.63 22.60 -34.18
CA ASN A 334 -35.37 23.22 -35.27
C ASN A 334 -36.88 22.85 -35.23
N ILE A 335 -37.21 21.60 -34.89
CA ILE A 335 -38.62 21.19 -34.68
C ILE A 335 -39.19 21.88 -33.43
N GLU A 336 -38.41 22.04 -32.37
CA GLU A 336 -38.81 22.77 -31.16
C GLU A 336 -39.07 24.26 -31.43
N GLN A 337 -38.22 24.92 -32.22
CA GLN A 337 -38.43 26.31 -32.64
C GLN A 337 -39.70 26.46 -33.49
N TYR A 338 -39.96 25.52 -34.40
CA TYR A 338 -41.20 25.49 -35.15
C TYR A 338 -42.43 25.32 -34.24
N SER A 339 -42.34 24.43 -33.24
CA SER A 339 -43.37 24.25 -32.20
C SER A 339 -43.64 25.57 -31.45
N LYS A 340 -42.59 26.27 -31.01
CA LYS A 340 -42.69 27.57 -30.32
C LYS A 340 -43.33 28.65 -31.19
N LEU A 341 -42.92 28.76 -32.45
CA LEU A 341 -43.49 29.73 -33.40
C LEU A 341 -45.00 29.50 -33.62
N LYS A 342 -45.44 28.24 -33.60
CA LYS A 342 -46.85 27.88 -33.73
C LYS A 342 -47.66 28.19 -32.47
N VAL A 343 -47.07 28.03 -31.29
CA VAL A 343 -47.62 28.52 -30.01
C VAL A 343 -47.76 30.04 -30.04
N ASP A 344 -46.72 30.76 -30.45
CA ASP A 344 -46.73 32.23 -30.50
C ASP A 344 -47.77 32.77 -31.49
N THR A 345 -47.91 32.16 -32.66
CA THR A 345 -48.93 32.51 -33.66
C THR A 345 -50.34 32.27 -33.08
N SER A 346 -50.55 31.16 -32.37
CA SER A 346 -51.84 30.85 -31.72
C SER A 346 -52.15 31.83 -30.57
N LEU A 347 -51.13 32.29 -29.85
CA LEU A 347 -51.26 33.33 -28.81
C LEU A 347 -51.63 34.69 -29.41
N GLN A 348 -51.08 35.04 -30.58
CA GLN A 348 -51.46 36.25 -31.31
C GLN A 348 -52.91 36.19 -31.81
N GLU A 349 -53.34 35.08 -32.39
CA GLU A 349 -54.74 34.89 -32.82
C GLU A 349 -55.74 34.94 -31.66
N THR A 350 -55.40 34.34 -30.51
CA THR A 350 -56.22 34.46 -29.30
C THR A 350 -56.26 35.88 -28.76
N SER A 351 -55.17 36.65 -28.85
CA SER A 351 -55.16 38.07 -28.46
C SER A 351 -56.13 38.92 -29.28
N ILE A 352 -56.24 38.65 -30.60
CA ILE A 352 -57.18 39.33 -31.50
C ILE A 352 -58.64 38.96 -31.17
N ILE A 353 -58.91 37.67 -30.87
CA ILE A 353 -60.24 37.19 -30.43
C ILE A 353 -60.64 37.87 -29.11
N VAL A 354 -59.71 38.00 -28.16
CA VAL A 354 -59.93 38.68 -26.87
C VAL A 354 -60.17 40.18 -27.09
N MET A 355 -59.44 40.83 -27.99
CA MET A 355 -59.58 42.27 -28.24
C MET A 355 -60.96 42.63 -28.82
N ASN A 356 -61.45 41.84 -29.80
CA ASN A 356 -62.81 42.01 -30.35
C ASN A 356 -63.90 41.71 -29.30
N SER A 357 -63.67 40.70 -28.44
CA SER A 357 -64.57 40.38 -27.33
C SER A 357 -64.63 41.51 -26.29
N ARG A 358 -63.50 42.15 -25.98
CA ARG A 358 -63.40 43.31 -25.09
C ARG A 358 -64.18 44.52 -25.62
N PHE A 359 -64.12 44.78 -26.91
CA PHE A 359 -64.85 45.91 -27.52
C PHE A 359 -66.38 45.76 -27.40
N VAL A 360 -66.90 44.55 -27.62
CA VAL A 360 -68.33 44.22 -27.40
C VAL A 360 -68.70 44.31 -25.91
N LEU A 361 -67.81 43.85 -25.02
CA LEU A 361 -67.98 43.96 -23.57
C LEU A 361 -68.03 45.42 -23.09
N PHE A 362 -67.23 46.33 -23.66
CA PHE A 362 -67.22 47.74 -23.27
C PHE A 362 -68.54 48.46 -23.60
N ILE A 363 -69.14 48.20 -24.76
CA ILE A 363 -70.45 48.77 -25.15
C ILE A 363 -71.57 48.23 -24.24
N SER A 364 -71.62 46.91 -24.03
CA SER A 364 -72.61 46.32 -23.10
C SER A 364 -72.38 46.71 -21.65
N GLY A 365 -71.11 46.89 -21.27
CA GLY A 365 -70.67 47.32 -19.95
C GLY A 365 -71.06 48.76 -19.66
N GLY A 366 -70.99 49.67 -20.63
CA GLY A 366 -71.43 51.06 -20.46
C GLY A 366 -72.92 51.19 -20.09
N VAL A 367 -73.77 50.35 -20.69
CA VAL A 367 -75.21 50.31 -20.40
C VAL A 367 -75.50 49.71 -19.02
N ILE A 368 -74.75 48.67 -18.63
CA ILE A 368 -74.81 48.08 -17.29
C ILE A 368 -74.29 49.06 -16.23
N ILE A 369 -73.21 49.79 -16.51
CA ILE A 369 -72.58 50.77 -15.61
C ILE A 369 -73.52 51.92 -15.29
N PHE A 370 -74.28 52.43 -16.27
CA PHE A 370 -75.29 53.46 -16.02
C PHE A 370 -76.36 52.99 -15.00
N PHE A 371 -76.82 51.76 -15.14
CA PHE A 371 -77.76 51.13 -14.19
C PHE A 371 -77.12 50.81 -12.83
N ILE A 372 -75.83 50.42 -12.82
CA ILE A 372 -75.04 50.22 -11.60
C ILE A 372 -74.81 51.54 -10.86
N ILE A 373 -74.60 52.67 -11.55
CA ILE A 373 -74.40 53.98 -10.89
C ILE A 373 -75.70 54.44 -10.21
N ALA A 374 -76.84 54.24 -10.87
CA ALA A 374 -78.16 54.58 -10.32
C ALA A 374 -78.51 53.74 -9.06
N VAL A 375 -78.18 52.44 -9.07
CA VAL A 375 -78.31 51.56 -7.89
C VAL A 375 -77.21 51.85 -6.86
N GLY A 376 -76.02 52.17 -7.35
CA GLY A 376 -74.83 52.51 -6.58
C GLY A 376 -75.10 53.66 -5.64
N PHE A 377 -75.80 54.71 -6.06
CA PHE A 377 -76.18 55.82 -5.19
C PHE A 377 -77.02 55.38 -3.97
N LEU A 378 -77.89 54.37 -4.13
CA LEU A 378 -78.70 53.79 -3.04
C LEU A 378 -77.89 52.84 -2.14
N VAL A 379 -76.89 52.15 -2.68
CA VAL A 379 -75.94 51.29 -1.94
C VAL A 379 -74.87 52.11 -1.21
N ILE A 380 -74.38 53.19 -1.82
CA ILE A 380 -73.36 54.12 -1.30
C ILE A 380 -73.78 54.64 0.08
N LYS A 381 -75.04 55.05 0.23
CA LYS A 381 -75.55 55.58 1.50
C LYS A 381 -75.73 54.51 2.60
N ARG A 382 -75.73 53.22 2.24
CA ARG A 382 -76.06 52.09 3.14
C ARG A 382 -74.89 51.13 3.41
N ILE A 383 -73.87 51.09 2.55
CA ILE A 383 -72.69 50.19 2.61
C ILE A 383 -71.35 50.95 2.74
N ILE A 384 -71.16 52.12 2.11
CA ILE A 384 -69.82 52.75 1.98
C ILE A 384 -69.29 53.36 3.28
N GLY A 385 -70.15 53.91 4.14
CA GLY A 385 -69.70 54.49 5.42
C GLY A 385 -68.94 53.47 6.30
N PRO A 386 -69.51 52.28 6.55
CA PRO A 386 -68.80 51.18 7.22
C PRO A 386 -67.59 50.62 6.47
N LEU A 387 -67.67 50.54 5.13
CA LEU A 387 -66.57 50.03 4.29
C LEU A 387 -65.32 50.92 4.38
N ASN A 388 -65.49 52.26 4.41
CA ASN A 388 -64.37 53.21 4.52
C ASN A 388 -63.60 53.07 5.85
N LYS A 389 -64.28 52.72 6.96
CA LYS A 389 -63.60 52.43 8.23
C LYS A 389 -62.74 51.17 8.14
N THR A 390 -63.22 50.14 7.44
CA THR A 390 -62.49 48.89 7.18
C THR A 390 -61.31 49.12 6.23
N ILE A 391 -61.48 49.94 5.19
CA ILE A 391 -60.42 50.33 4.24
C ILE A 391 -59.31 51.12 4.94
N ASN A 392 -59.65 52.04 5.84
CA ASN A 392 -58.65 52.80 6.60
C ASN A 392 -57.83 51.89 7.51
N ALA A 393 -58.44 50.87 8.12
CA ALA A 393 -57.71 49.88 8.91
C ALA A 393 -56.80 48.99 8.06
N LEU A 394 -57.28 48.54 6.90
CA LEU A 394 -56.46 47.86 5.89
C LEU A 394 -55.26 48.70 5.45
N ASN A 395 -55.44 50.02 5.29
CA ASN A 395 -54.36 50.94 4.92
C ASN A 395 -53.33 51.13 6.07
N GLN A 396 -53.76 51.05 7.33
CA GLN A 396 -52.85 51.04 8.48
C GLN A 396 -52.07 49.71 8.54
N ILE A 397 -52.75 48.58 8.34
CA ILE A 397 -52.13 47.24 8.28
C ILE A 397 -51.12 47.16 7.13
N SER A 398 -51.43 47.69 5.95
CA SER A 398 -50.51 47.71 4.80
C SER A 398 -49.28 48.60 5.00
N LYS A 399 -49.33 49.54 5.96
CA LYS A 399 -48.19 50.38 6.36
C LYS A 399 -47.42 49.79 7.55
N GLY A 400 -47.71 48.55 7.92
CA GLY A 400 -47.01 47.82 8.97
C GLY A 400 -47.58 48.00 10.39
N TYR A 401 -48.71 48.68 10.59
CA TYR A 401 -49.29 48.91 11.93
C TYR A 401 -50.23 47.77 12.35
N LEU A 402 -49.65 46.67 12.86
CA LEU A 402 -50.38 45.44 13.21
C LEU A 402 -51.05 45.45 14.59
N LYS A 403 -50.86 46.50 15.39
CA LYS A 403 -51.48 46.66 16.72
C LYS A 403 -52.89 47.27 16.71
N THR A 404 -53.44 47.55 15.53
CA THR A 404 -54.73 48.26 15.38
C THR A 404 -55.90 47.29 15.32
N SER A 405 -56.92 47.48 16.17
CA SER A 405 -58.18 46.71 16.14
C SER A 405 -59.35 47.62 15.76
N VAL A 406 -60.23 47.16 14.86
CA VAL A 406 -61.43 47.91 14.45
C VAL A 406 -62.65 47.43 15.23
N GLY A 407 -63.33 48.34 15.93
CA GLY A 407 -64.61 48.06 16.60
C GLY A 407 -65.80 48.33 15.68
N TYR A 408 -66.66 47.34 15.46
CA TYR A 408 -67.88 47.48 14.68
C TYR A 408 -69.01 46.59 15.23
N ASP A 409 -70.12 47.19 15.67
CA ASP A 409 -71.22 46.51 16.39
C ASP A 409 -72.49 46.44 15.53
N ARG A 410 -72.49 45.54 14.54
CA ARG A 410 -73.66 45.19 13.70
C ARG A 410 -73.62 43.72 13.31
N ASN A 411 -74.77 43.07 13.34
CA ASN A 411 -74.96 41.67 12.92
C ASN A 411 -75.27 41.53 11.42
N ASP A 412 -74.69 42.41 10.60
CA ASP A 412 -74.78 42.37 9.14
C ASP A 412 -73.45 41.85 8.53
N GLU A 413 -73.42 41.68 7.22
CA GLU A 413 -72.28 41.12 6.49
C GLU A 413 -70.98 41.94 6.67
N ILE A 414 -71.07 43.21 7.08
CA ILE A 414 -69.90 44.06 7.35
C ILE A 414 -69.30 43.76 8.74
N GLY A 415 -70.10 43.36 9.72
CA GLY A 415 -69.61 42.94 11.04
C GLY A 415 -68.75 41.67 10.99
N ILE A 416 -69.12 40.71 10.14
CA ILE A 416 -68.33 39.49 9.92
C ILE A 416 -66.98 39.83 9.27
N LEU A 417 -66.98 40.71 8.26
CA LEU A 417 -65.76 41.16 7.57
C LEU A 417 -64.74 41.83 8.51
N VAL A 418 -65.21 42.70 9.42
CA VAL A 418 -64.34 43.38 10.40
C VAL A 418 -63.72 42.36 11.38
N ASN A 419 -64.48 41.37 11.82
CA ASN A 419 -63.98 40.33 12.72
C ASN A 419 -62.91 39.45 12.07
N ASP A 420 -63.11 39.05 10.82
CA ASP A 420 -62.11 38.24 10.09
C ASP A 420 -60.87 39.07 9.72
N LEU A 421 -61.00 40.38 9.47
CA LEU A 421 -59.87 41.30 9.32
C LEU A 421 -59.02 41.36 10.62
N ASN A 422 -59.66 41.45 11.78
CA ASN A 422 -58.96 41.44 13.06
C ASN A 422 -58.21 40.12 13.28
N LYS A 423 -58.83 38.96 12.99
CA LYS A 423 -58.15 37.64 13.06
C LYS A 423 -56.94 37.56 12.13
N MET A 424 -57.06 38.05 10.90
CA MET A 424 -55.94 38.09 9.94
C MET A 424 -54.80 38.98 10.45
N THR A 425 -55.13 40.12 11.05
CA THR A 425 -54.15 41.05 11.62
C THR A 425 -53.40 40.43 12.81
N THR A 426 -54.11 39.73 13.70
CA THR A 426 -53.50 38.95 14.80
C THR A 426 -52.61 37.83 14.25
N SER A 427 -53.05 37.10 13.23
CA SER A 427 -52.23 36.06 12.62
C SER A 427 -50.97 36.62 11.96
N LEU A 428 -51.04 37.78 11.31
CA LEU A 428 -49.87 38.46 10.74
C LEU A 428 -48.92 38.96 11.82
N TYR A 429 -49.45 39.52 12.92
CA TYR A 429 -48.67 39.89 14.09
C TYR A 429 -47.87 38.70 14.63
N ASP A 430 -48.53 37.56 14.85
CA ASP A 430 -47.91 36.35 15.37
C ASP A 430 -46.83 35.79 14.43
N ILE A 431 -47.07 35.82 13.11
CA ILE A 431 -46.08 35.39 12.10
C ILE A 431 -44.85 36.30 12.14
N VAL A 432 -45.04 37.62 12.10
CA VAL A 432 -43.94 38.60 12.13
C VAL A 432 -43.15 38.51 13.44
N ALA A 433 -43.82 38.33 14.58
CA ALA A 433 -43.19 38.12 15.88
C ALA A 433 -42.35 36.83 15.91
N LYS A 434 -42.85 35.72 15.35
CA LYS A 434 -42.11 34.46 15.23
C LYS A 434 -40.91 34.56 14.30
N VAL A 435 -41.05 35.23 13.15
CA VAL A 435 -39.92 35.46 12.22
C VAL A 435 -38.82 36.28 12.90
N LYS A 436 -39.18 37.34 13.63
CA LYS A 436 -38.21 38.12 14.41
C LYS A 436 -37.53 37.29 15.50
N GLY A 437 -38.29 36.43 16.19
CA GLY A 437 -37.75 35.48 17.17
C GLY A 437 -36.75 34.50 16.58
N HIS A 438 -37.11 33.82 15.49
CA HIS A 438 -36.22 32.88 14.81
C HIS A 438 -34.99 33.55 14.18
N ALA A 439 -35.11 34.79 13.70
CA ALA A 439 -33.95 35.53 13.22
C ALA A 439 -32.95 35.81 14.36
N ASN A 440 -33.40 36.16 15.56
CA ASN A 440 -32.50 36.29 16.71
C ASN A 440 -31.82 34.96 17.06
N GLU A 441 -32.58 33.86 17.10
CA GLU A 441 -32.06 32.51 17.36
C GLU A 441 -31.00 32.07 16.33
N ILE A 442 -31.22 32.34 15.04
CA ILE A 442 -30.23 32.07 13.98
C ILE A 442 -28.95 32.91 14.21
N SER A 443 -29.07 34.16 14.62
CA SER A 443 -27.93 35.04 14.94
C SER A 443 -27.09 34.46 16.08
N ASP A 444 -27.74 34.01 17.16
CA ASP A 444 -27.08 33.47 18.34
C ASP A 444 -26.36 32.15 18.01
N ILE A 445 -27.03 31.22 17.32
CA ILE A 445 -26.44 29.96 16.85
C ILE A 445 -25.25 30.23 15.91
N SER A 446 -25.34 31.24 15.05
CA SER A 446 -24.24 31.59 14.15
C SER A 446 -23.00 32.09 14.91
N ASN A 447 -23.19 32.87 15.98
CA ASN A 447 -22.09 33.32 16.83
C ASN A 447 -21.44 32.14 17.58
N GLU A 448 -22.25 31.21 18.11
CA GLU A 448 -21.73 29.97 18.73
C GLU A 448 -20.97 29.10 17.72
N MET A 449 -21.44 29.02 16.47
CA MET A 449 -20.73 28.30 15.40
C MET A 449 -19.38 28.95 15.05
N LEU A 450 -19.28 30.29 15.06
CA LEU A 450 -18.02 31.00 14.85
C LEU A 450 -17.01 30.71 15.96
N GLU A 451 -17.45 30.79 17.22
CA GLU A 451 -16.60 30.47 18.38
C GLU A 451 -16.14 29.00 18.34
N SER A 452 -17.06 28.06 18.06
CA SER A 452 -16.74 26.64 17.93
C SER A 452 -15.73 26.38 16.80
N SER A 453 -15.90 27.05 15.66
CA SER A 453 -14.95 26.97 14.54
C SER A 453 -13.56 27.47 14.94
N GLU A 454 -13.46 28.57 15.68
CA GLU A 454 -12.18 29.11 16.16
C GLU A 454 -11.49 28.14 17.13
N LEU A 455 -12.24 27.56 18.07
CA LEU A 455 -11.72 26.53 18.98
C LEU A 455 -11.21 25.30 18.22
N MET A 456 -11.93 24.84 17.19
CA MET A 456 -11.49 23.73 16.35
C MET A 456 -10.20 24.06 15.57
N LEU A 457 -10.07 25.28 15.03
CA LEU A 457 -8.86 25.73 14.34
C LEU A 457 -7.65 25.73 15.27
N ASN A 458 -7.80 26.26 16.48
CA ASN A 458 -6.75 26.25 17.50
C ASN A 458 -6.37 24.81 17.90
N GLY A 459 -7.37 23.94 18.09
CA GLY A 459 -7.14 22.52 18.38
C GLY A 459 -6.38 21.80 17.26
N ALA A 460 -6.74 22.03 16.00
CA ALA A 460 -6.06 21.44 14.83
C ALA A 460 -4.60 21.93 14.71
N ASN A 461 -4.34 23.20 14.99
CA ASN A 461 -2.98 23.75 15.05
C ASN A 461 -2.14 23.08 16.15
N GLN A 462 -2.68 22.99 17.37
CA GLN A 462 -1.99 22.33 18.47
C GLN A 462 -1.72 20.84 18.19
N GLN A 463 -2.67 20.15 17.55
CA GLN A 463 -2.50 18.76 17.13
C GLN A 463 -1.39 18.61 16.08
N THR A 464 -1.24 19.58 15.18
CA THR A 464 -0.17 19.62 14.19
C THR A 464 1.20 19.83 14.85
N GLU A 465 1.30 20.72 15.84
CA GLU A 465 2.54 20.92 16.61
C GLU A 465 2.94 19.67 17.39
N ASN A 466 1.99 19.05 18.10
CA ASN A 466 2.22 17.80 18.82
C ASN A 466 2.66 16.68 17.87
N SER A 467 2.06 16.61 16.67
CA SER A 467 2.43 15.63 15.65
C SER A 467 3.89 15.80 15.20
N LYS A 468 4.35 17.04 15.01
CA LYS A 468 5.77 17.33 14.69
C LYS A 468 6.71 16.91 15.83
N LEU A 469 6.32 17.15 17.08
CA LEU A 469 7.12 16.74 18.24
C LEU A 469 7.26 15.21 18.28
N ILE A 470 6.15 14.47 18.15
CA ILE A 470 6.17 12.99 18.15
C ILE A 470 6.97 12.46 16.96
N PHE A 471 6.93 13.15 15.81
CA PHE A 471 7.73 12.77 14.64
C PHE A 471 9.22 12.82 14.95
N ASN A 472 9.69 13.91 15.55
CA ASN A 472 11.10 14.06 15.94
C ASN A 472 11.51 12.99 16.97
N ILE A 473 10.68 12.73 17.98
CA ILE A 473 10.91 11.65 18.96
C ILE A 473 11.01 10.28 18.26
N SER A 474 10.20 10.06 17.22
CA SER A 474 10.23 8.82 16.44
C SER A 474 11.49 8.71 15.56
N GLU A 475 12.05 9.83 15.09
CA GLU A 475 13.37 9.84 14.45
C GLU A 475 14.48 9.48 15.44
N ASP A 476 14.48 10.11 16.61
CA ASP A 476 15.46 9.83 17.66
C ASP A 476 15.39 8.36 18.13
N LEU A 477 14.18 7.81 18.24
CA LEU A 477 13.97 6.40 18.58
C LEU A 477 14.47 5.46 17.46
N SER A 478 14.25 5.83 16.19
CA SER A 478 14.77 5.08 15.04
C SER A 478 16.30 5.05 15.05
N ALA A 479 16.94 6.20 15.27
CA ALA A 479 18.39 6.31 15.36
C ALA A 479 18.94 5.50 16.55
N SER A 480 18.30 5.61 17.73
CA SER A 480 18.68 4.86 18.92
C SER A 480 18.56 3.34 18.71
N THR A 481 17.52 2.89 17.99
CA THR A 481 17.33 1.48 17.67
C THR A 481 18.45 0.95 16.76
N THR A 482 18.88 1.74 15.77
CA THR A 482 20.03 1.39 14.92
C THR A 482 21.30 1.23 15.75
N VAL A 483 21.59 2.16 16.66
CA VAL A 483 22.76 2.09 17.56
C VAL A 483 22.70 0.82 18.43
N VAL A 484 21.52 0.48 18.96
CA VAL A 484 21.36 -0.76 19.73
C VAL A 484 21.63 -2.00 18.86
N MET A 485 21.16 -2.03 17.61
CA MET A 485 21.45 -3.13 16.69
C MET A 485 22.94 -3.27 16.35
N GLU A 486 23.65 -2.16 16.17
CA GLU A 486 25.11 -2.16 15.99
C GLU A 486 25.83 -2.71 17.23
N ASN A 487 25.41 -2.28 18.43
CA ASN A 487 25.95 -2.77 19.69
C ASN A 487 25.71 -4.26 19.88
N ILE A 488 24.54 -4.78 19.48
CA ILE A 488 24.23 -6.22 19.50
C ILE A 488 25.24 -7.02 18.67
N SER A 489 25.61 -6.54 17.48
CA SER A 489 26.63 -7.20 16.66
C SER A 489 27.99 -7.24 17.36
N SER A 490 28.40 -6.12 17.96
CA SER A 490 29.65 -6.03 18.72
C SER A 490 29.66 -6.97 19.94
N VAL A 491 28.57 -6.98 20.71
CA VAL A 491 28.41 -7.86 21.88
C VAL A 491 28.40 -9.33 21.47
N THR A 492 27.72 -9.69 20.38
CA THR A 492 27.69 -11.06 19.85
C THR A 492 29.10 -11.55 19.51
N SER A 493 29.90 -10.73 18.82
CA SER A 493 31.30 -11.09 18.52
C SER A 493 32.16 -11.24 19.79
N SER A 494 31.89 -10.43 20.81
CA SER A 494 32.59 -10.52 22.11
C SER A 494 32.21 -11.78 22.88
N ILE A 495 30.94 -12.19 22.83
CA ILE A 495 30.42 -13.44 23.39
C ILE A 495 31.08 -14.63 22.70
N GLU A 496 31.09 -14.68 21.37
CA GLU A 496 31.74 -15.75 20.59
C GLU A 496 33.23 -15.88 20.91
N ARG A 497 33.94 -14.75 20.97
CA ARG A 497 35.36 -14.73 21.35
C ARG A 497 35.57 -15.22 22.79
N THR A 498 34.69 -14.85 23.72
CA THR A 498 34.78 -15.27 25.12
C THR A 498 34.52 -16.77 25.28
N ALA A 499 33.52 -17.31 24.56
CA ALA A 499 33.25 -18.75 24.51
C ALA A 499 34.46 -19.51 23.98
N GLN A 500 35.07 -19.03 22.89
CA GLN A 500 36.26 -19.65 22.31
C GLN A 500 37.44 -19.63 23.29
N LEU A 501 37.73 -18.49 23.92
CA LEU A 501 38.81 -18.38 24.91
C LEU A 501 38.60 -19.29 26.13
N ALA A 502 37.36 -19.42 26.61
CA ALA A 502 37.04 -20.32 27.71
C ALA A 502 37.23 -21.79 27.32
N LYS A 503 36.83 -22.16 26.09
CA LYS A 503 37.02 -23.50 25.54
C LYS A 503 38.49 -23.85 25.31
N ASP A 504 39.26 -22.93 24.73
CA ASP A 504 40.70 -23.08 24.56
C ASP A 504 41.40 -23.22 25.93
N GLY A 505 40.97 -22.42 26.91
CA GLY A 505 41.44 -22.53 28.29
C GLY A 505 41.11 -23.89 28.91
N GLU A 506 39.92 -24.44 28.66
CA GLU A 506 39.53 -25.76 29.15
C GLU A 506 40.43 -26.86 28.55
N GLU A 507 40.74 -26.75 27.26
CA GLU A 507 41.65 -27.68 26.57
C GLU A 507 43.08 -27.64 27.14
N VAL A 508 43.59 -26.45 27.43
CA VAL A 508 44.91 -26.26 28.07
C VAL A 508 44.93 -26.85 29.48
N VAL A 509 43.86 -26.65 30.27
CA VAL A 509 43.75 -27.23 31.62
C VAL A 509 43.64 -28.75 31.56
N ASN A 510 42.88 -29.30 30.61
CA ASN A 510 42.79 -30.75 30.40
C ASN A 510 44.14 -31.34 29.98
N SER A 511 44.88 -30.68 29.11
CA SER A 511 46.24 -31.07 28.73
C SER A 511 47.18 -31.04 29.94
N SER A 512 47.09 -29.99 30.77
CA SER A 512 47.85 -29.88 32.02
C SER A 512 47.51 -31.00 33.01
N LEU A 513 46.25 -31.45 33.07
CA LEU A 513 45.84 -32.59 33.89
C LEU A 513 46.46 -33.90 33.43
N ILE A 514 46.67 -34.08 32.12
CA ILE A 514 47.35 -35.27 31.56
C ILE A 514 48.83 -35.24 32.00
N GLU A 515 49.52 -34.12 31.78
CA GLU A 515 50.93 -33.95 32.18
C GLU A 515 51.14 -34.13 33.69
N ILE A 516 50.27 -33.55 34.53
CA ILE A 516 50.37 -33.71 35.99
C ILE A 516 50.16 -35.17 36.42
N ARG A 517 49.34 -35.94 35.70
CA ARG A 517 49.19 -37.39 35.96
C ARG A 517 50.45 -38.15 35.61
N GLU A 518 51.10 -37.84 34.49
CA GLU A 518 52.39 -38.44 34.14
C GLU A 518 53.49 -38.11 35.16
N ILE A 519 53.50 -36.87 35.67
CA ILE A 519 54.38 -36.48 36.79
C ILE A 519 54.03 -37.30 38.04
N SER A 520 52.75 -37.47 38.36
CA SER A 520 52.32 -38.29 39.51
C SER A 520 52.82 -39.73 39.41
N ASP A 521 52.78 -40.32 38.22
CA ASP A 521 53.25 -41.68 37.98
C ASP A 521 54.78 -41.77 38.05
N SER A 522 55.50 -40.78 37.52
CA SER A 522 56.97 -40.67 37.62
C SER A 522 57.45 -40.50 39.07
N VAL A 523 56.70 -39.77 39.89
CA VAL A 523 56.99 -39.59 41.32
C VAL A 523 56.80 -40.92 42.07
N LYS A 524 55.73 -41.68 41.77
CA LYS A 524 55.54 -43.03 42.34
C LYS A 524 56.67 -43.99 41.96
N GLU A 525 57.10 -43.97 40.69
CA GLU A 525 58.23 -44.78 40.26
C GLU A 525 59.53 -44.38 40.98
N SER A 526 59.77 -43.09 41.16
CA SER A 526 60.91 -42.57 41.90
C SER A 526 60.89 -42.97 43.38
N GLU A 527 59.71 -42.97 44.01
CA GLU A 527 59.50 -43.46 45.37
C GLU A 527 59.90 -44.95 45.48
N ASP A 528 59.47 -45.78 44.52
CA ASP A 528 59.84 -47.21 44.45
C ASP A 528 61.36 -47.42 44.29
N ILE A 529 62.03 -46.62 43.45
CA ILE A 529 63.48 -46.68 43.26
C ILE A 529 64.22 -46.30 44.55
N ILE A 530 63.80 -45.22 45.23
CA ILE A 530 64.39 -44.78 46.49
C ILE A 530 64.19 -45.85 47.59
N ASN A 531 63.03 -46.49 47.64
CA ASN A 531 62.76 -47.58 48.57
C ASN A 531 63.69 -48.78 48.32
N LYS A 532 63.90 -49.17 47.07
CA LYS A 532 64.87 -50.22 46.69
C LYS A 532 66.31 -49.82 47.05
N LEU A 533 66.71 -48.56 46.81
CA LEU A 533 68.03 -48.06 47.16
C LEU A 533 68.27 -48.06 48.69
N SER A 534 67.24 -47.72 49.47
CA SER A 534 67.25 -47.85 50.93
C SER A 534 67.52 -49.30 51.36
N GLU A 535 66.79 -50.25 50.76
CA GLU A 535 66.97 -51.68 51.01
C GLU A 535 68.39 -52.15 50.68
N TYR A 536 68.92 -51.79 49.50
CA TYR A 536 70.28 -52.14 49.09
C TYR A 536 71.35 -51.51 49.99
N SER A 537 71.18 -50.24 50.37
CA SER A 537 72.11 -49.55 51.26
C SER A 537 72.15 -50.20 52.65
N ASN A 538 71.00 -50.65 53.18
CA ASN A 538 70.92 -51.42 54.42
C ASN A 538 71.62 -52.78 54.31
N LYS A 539 71.44 -53.49 53.19
CA LYS A 539 72.14 -54.76 52.93
C LYS A 539 73.66 -54.57 52.86
N ILE A 540 74.13 -53.54 52.15
CA ILE A 540 75.57 -53.24 52.08
C ILE A 540 76.13 -52.89 53.47
N GLY A 541 75.41 -52.06 54.24
CA GLY A 541 75.79 -51.73 55.62
C GLY A 541 75.90 -52.97 56.53
N ALA A 542 75.04 -53.97 56.34
CA ALA A 542 75.17 -55.24 57.05
C ALA A 542 76.43 -56.02 56.64
N VAL A 543 76.73 -56.08 55.34
CA VAL A 543 77.93 -56.75 54.80
C VAL A 543 79.22 -56.06 55.27
N THR A 544 79.27 -54.73 55.27
CA THR A 544 80.46 -53.97 55.72
C THR A 544 80.73 -54.17 57.21
N ASN A 545 79.71 -54.34 58.04
CA ASN A 545 79.89 -54.72 59.44
C ASN A 545 80.49 -56.13 59.58
N VAL A 546 80.02 -57.09 58.78
CA VAL A 546 80.63 -58.45 58.75
C VAL A 546 82.09 -58.39 58.32
N ILE A 547 82.43 -57.58 57.30
CA ILE A 547 83.82 -57.39 56.87
C ILE A 547 84.66 -56.80 58.01
N LYS A 548 84.15 -55.77 58.71
CA LYS A 548 84.82 -55.19 59.86
C LYS A 548 85.13 -56.25 60.92
N ASP A 549 84.14 -57.07 61.27
CA ASP A 549 84.30 -58.15 62.26
C ASP A 549 85.35 -59.18 61.82
N VAL A 550 85.39 -59.54 60.54
CA VAL A 550 86.40 -60.46 59.97
C VAL A 550 87.80 -59.85 60.04
N VAL A 551 87.93 -58.55 59.72
CA VAL A 551 89.23 -57.88 59.72
C VAL A 551 89.73 -57.62 61.15
N ASP A 552 88.85 -57.27 62.10
CA ASP A 552 89.19 -57.16 63.52
C ASP A 552 89.72 -58.49 64.08
N ARG A 553 89.07 -59.62 63.71
CA ARG A 553 89.58 -60.97 64.03
C ARG A 553 90.92 -61.25 63.36
N THR A 554 91.11 -60.82 62.11
CA THR A 554 92.35 -60.99 61.36
C THR A 554 93.50 -60.19 61.97
N ASN A 555 93.23 -58.97 62.45
CA ASN A 555 94.18 -58.12 63.15
C ASN A 555 94.61 -58.71 64.51
N LEU A 556 93.67 -59.30 65.24
CA LEU A 556 93.97 -60.04 66.47
C LEU A 556 94.80 -61.30 66.19
N LEU A 557 94.47 -62.02 65.11
CA LEU A 557 95.24 -63.20 64.67
C LEU A 557 96.68 -62.83 64.29
N SER A 558 96.86 -61.74 63.54
CA SER A 558 98.18 -61.28 63.11
C SER A 558 99.00 -60.74 64.27
N LEU A 559 98.37 -60.07 65.25
CA LEU A 559 99.02 -59.66 66.49
C LEU A 559 99.52 -60.87 67.30
N ASN A 560 98.68 -61.91 67.45
CA ASN A 560 99.07 -63.15 68.12
C ASN A 560 100.22 -63.85 67.37
N ALA A 561 100.19 -63.86 66.04
CA ALA A 561 101.27 -64.39 65.22
C ALA A 561 102.58 -63.59 65.34
N ALA A 562 102.50 -62.26 65.42
CA ALA A 562 103.65 -61.38 65.62
C ALA A 562 104.28 -61.57 67.02
N ILE A 563 103.45 -61.74 68.06
CA ILE A 563 103.91 -62.07 69.42
C ILE A 563 104.66 -63.41 69.42
N GLU A 564 104.09 -64.45 68.81
CA GLU A 564 104.72 -65.78 68.79
C GLU A 564 105.98 -65.81 67.92
N ALA A 565 106.01 -65.04 66.83
CA ALA A 565 107.20 -64.86 66.00
C ALA A 565 108.33 -64.12 66.74
N ALA A 566 108.01 -63.11 67.57
CA ALA A 566 108.96 -62.44 68.46
C ALA A 566 109.49 -63.40 69.55
N ARG A 567 108.63 -64.28 70.06
CA ARG A 567 108.96 -65.32 71.06
C ARG A 567 109.96 -66.36 70.52
N ALA A 568 109.89 -66.68 69.22
CA ALA A 568 110.78 -67.62 68.53
C ALA A 568 112.17 -67.03 68.18
N GLY A 569 112.44 -65.75 68.49
CA GLY A 569 113.75 -65.12 68.33
C GLY A 569 114.28 -65.13 66.88
N LYS A 570 115.51 -65.62 66.65
CA LYS A 570 116.16 -65.58 65.33
C LYS A 570 115.46 -66.45 64.26
N TYR A 571 114.75 -67.51 64.67
CA TYR A 571 114.04 -68.42 63.75
C TYR A 571 112.66 -67.89 63.31
N GLY A 572 112.07 -66.93 64.04
CA GLY A 572 110.74 -66.37 63.76
C GLY A 572 110.73 -65.16 62.82
N ARG A 573 111.90 -64.70 62.35
CA ARG A 573 112.05 -63.42 61.64
C ARG A 573 111.21 -63.30 60.36
N GLY A 574 111.14 -64.36 59.55
CA GLY A 574 110.31 -64.39 58.34
C GLY A 574 108.81 -64.38 58.63
N PHE A 575 108.38 -65.09 59.67
CA PHE A 575 106.99 -65.09 60.14
C PHE A 575 106.59 -63.76 60.78
N ALA A 576 107.49 -63.09 61.49
CA ALA A 576 107.26 -61.76 62.04
C ALA A 576 106.96 -60.73 60.94
N ILE A 577 107.72 -60.74 59.84
CA ILE A 577 107.50 -59.83 58.70
C ILE A 577 106.12 -60.09 58.06
N VAL A 578 105.74 -61.35 57.86
CA VAL A 578 104.41 -61.69 57.30
C VAL A 578 103.29 -61.30 58.26
N ALA A 579 103.46 -61.54 59.57
CA ALA A 579 102.47 -61.17 60.58
C ALA A 579 102.29 -59.64 60.67
N ASP A 580 103.38 -58.87 60.62
CA ASP A 580 103.33 -57.40 60.58
C ASP A 580 102.71 -56.88 59.27
N GLU A 581 102.94 -57.54 58.12
CA GLU A 581 102.30 -57.18 56.85
C GLU A 581 100.80 -57.51 56.86
N VAL A 582 100.39 -58.65 57.42
CA VAL A 582 98.97 -59.01 57.59
C VAL A 582 98.28 -58.07 58.59
N LYS A 583 98.98 -57.66 59.66
CA LYS A 583 98.50 -56.64 60.61
C LYS A 583 98.32 -55.29 59.92
N SER A 584 99.32 -54.83 59.18
CA SER A 584 99.24 -53.59 58.38
C SER A 584 98.10 -53.64 57.36
N LEU A 585 97.89 -54.78 56.69
CA LEU A 585 96.78 -54.98 55.75
C LEU A 585 95.42 -55.00 56.46
N ALA A 586 95.32 -55.63 57.64
CA ALA A 586 94.10 -55.63 58.44
C ALA A 586 93.78 -54.24 58.99
N GLU A 587 94.76 -53.48 59.49
CA GLU A 587 94.59 -52.09 59.92
C GLU A 587 94.13 -51.19 58.77
N LYS A 588 94.75 -51.30 57.58
CA LYS A 588 94.29 -50.60 56.37
C LYS A 588 92.87 -50.99 55.98
N THR A 589 92.52 -52.28 56.07
CA THR A 589 91.17 -52.77 55.70
C THR A 589 90.11 -52.33 56.73
N ILE A 590 90.44 -52.25 58.03
CA ILE A 590 89.57 -51.65 59.07
C ILE A 590 89.32 -50.18 58.74
N LEU A 591 90.38 -49.41 58.44
CA LEU A 591 90.26 -48.00 58.10
C LEU A 591 89.36 -47.80 56.87
N SER A 592 89.55 -48.59 55.80
CA SER A 592 88.69 -48.57 54.62
C SER A 592 87.25 -48.98 54.94
N THR A 593 87.03 -49.98 55.80
CA THR A 593 85.68 -50.42 56.19
C THR A 593 84.96 -49.37 57.04
N VAL A 594 85.68 -48.65 57.90
CA VAL A 594 85.16 -47.49 58.65
C VAL A 594 84.76 -46.36 57.70
N GLU A 595 85.58 -46.08 56.69
CA GLU A 595 85.28 -45.09 55.66
C GLU A 595 84.06 -45.49 54.82
N ILE A 596 83.98 -46.75 54.36
CA ILE A 596 82.80 -47.28 53.65
C ILE A 596 81.55 -47.19 54.52
N ASN A 597 81.61 -47.58 55.80
CA ASN A 597 80.48 -47.48 56.72
C ASN A 597 80.03 -46.03 56.92
N LYS A 598 80.97 -45.07 56.96
CA LYS A 598 80.65 -43.63 57.01
C LYS A 598 79.89 -43.22 55.74
N THR A 599 80.37 -43.63 54.57
CA THR A 599 79.72 -43.35 53.28
C THR A 599 78.34 -44.00 53.18
N ILE A 600 78.17 -45.25 53.64
CA ILE A 600 76.86 -45.94 53.66
C ILE A 600 75.88 -45.24 54.60
N LYS A 601 76.32 -44.80 55.79
CA LYS A 601 75.47 -44.00 56.69
C LYS A 601 75.06 -42.67 56.06
N GLN A 602 75.96 -42.03 55.31
CA GLN A 602 75.62 -40.83 54.54
C GLN A 602 74.59 -41.14 53.46
N ILE A 603 74.76 -42.22 52.68
CA ILE A 603 73.79 -42.66 51.66
C ILE A 603 72.42 -42.94 52.30
N GLN A 604 72.36 -43.72 53.39
CA GLN A 604 71.11 -44.01 54.10
C GLN A 604 70.40 -42.74 54.58
N SER A 605 71.17 -41.77 55.10
CA SER A 605 70.65 -40.46 55.51
C SER A 605 70.06 -39.68 54.33
N GLU A 606 70.79 -39.59 53.22
CA GLU A 606 70.34 -38.89 52.01
C GLU A 606 69.15 -39.60 51.33
N VAL A 607 69.09 -40.94 51.36
CA VAL A 607 67.95 -41.73 50.90
C VAL A 607 66.70 -41.43 51.74
N LYS A 608 66.84 -41.38 53.07
CA LYS A 608 65.71 -41.04 53.97
C LYS A 608 65.20 -39.61 53.75
N LYS A 609 66.11 -38.65 53.53
CA LYS A 609 65.75 -37.28 53.14
C LYS A 609 65.01 -37.26 51.80
N SER A 610 65.52 -37.97 50.79
CA SER A 610 64.91 -38.06 49.46
C SER A 610 63.51 -38.70 49.50
N ALA A 611 63.31 -39.75 50.30
CA ALA A 611 62.00 -40.35 50.52
C ALA A 611 61.01 -39.38 51.16
N SER A 612 61.46 -38.63 52.18
CA SER A 612 60.65 -37.59 52.83
C SER A 612 60.25 -36.49 51.85
N SER A 613 61.17 -36.08 50.96
CA SER A 613 60.88 -35.12 49.89
C SER A 613 59.88 -35.66 48.87
N MET A 614 59.94 -36.95 48.52
CA MET A 614 58.97 -37.56 47.59
C MET A 614 57.54 -37.56 48.14
N ILE A 615 57.35 -37.80 49.43
CA ILE A 615 56.03 -37.69 50.08
C ILE A 615 55.45 -36.28 49.94
N ILE A 616 56.28 -35.25 50.16
CA ILE A 616 55.87 -33.85 50.01
C ILE A 616 55.53 -33.53 48.55
N VAL A 617 56.33 -34.00 47.59
CA VAL A 617 56.07 -33.81 46.16
C VAL A 617 54.77 -34.50 45.75
N SER A 618 54.50 -35.71 46.23
CA SER A 618 53.27 -36.46 45.94
C SER A 618 52.02 -35.74 46.45
N ASP A 619 52.05 -35.17 47.66
CA ASP A 619 50.96 -34.32 48.18
C ASP A 619 50.76 -33.06 47.31
N LYS A 620 51.85 -32.40 46.89
CA LYS A 620 51.79 -31.22 46.02
C LYS A 620 51.22 -31.52 44.64
N VAL A 621 51.57 -32.66 44.05
CA VAL A 621 51.00 -33.12 42.77
C VAL A 621 49.50 -33.38 42.93
N THR A 622 49.08 -34.04 44.01
CA THR A 622 47.66 -34.29 44.31
C THR A 622 46.86 -32.99 44.46
N GLN A 623 47.42 -32.00 45.16
CA GLN A 623 46.82 -30.66 45.26
C GLN A 623 46.74 -29.98 43.89
N GLY A 624 47.79 -30.10 43.05
CA GLY A 624 47.81 -29.59 41.68
C GLY A 624 46.69 -30.15 40.82
N VAL A 625 46.45 -31.47 40.87
CA VAL A 625 45.33 -32.11 40.17
C VAL A 625 43.98 -31.51 40.59
N ASN A 626 43.76 -31.34 41.90
CA ASN A 626 42.50 -30.79 42.42
C ASN A 626 42.27 -29.34 41.96
N PHE A 627 43.31 -28.49 42.00
CA PHE A 627 43.22 -27.12 41.50
C PHE A 627 42.94 -27.06 40.00
N SER A 628 43.62 -27.87 39.19
CA SER A 628 43.35 -27.94 37.75
C SER A 628 41.94 -28.44 37.44
N GLN A 629 41.42 -29.42 38.18
CA GLN A 629 40.02 -29.87 38.04
C GLN A 629 39.02 -28.75 38.35
N LYS A 630 39.25 -27.98 39.41
CA LYS A 630 38.41 -26.82 39.75
C LYS A 630 38.47 -25.74 38.68
N ALA A 631 39.65 -25.43 38.17
CA ALA A 631 39.82 -24.47 37.08
C ALA A 631 39.07 -24.92 35.81
N GLY A 632 39.16 -26.19 35.45
CA GLY A 632 38.41 -26.76 34.32
C GLY A 632 36.90 -26.72 34.52
N ALA A 633 36.41 -26.95 35.75
CA ALA A 633 34.99 -26.81 36.06
C ALA A 633 34.51 -25.36 35.91
N SER A 634 35.26 -24.38 36.44
CA SER A 634 34.92 -22.96 36.29
C SER A 634 34.90 -22.50 34.83
N LEU A 635 35.80 -23.03 33.97
CA LEU A 635 35.78 -22.73 32.54
C LEU A 635 34.54 -23.28 31.84
N ARG A 636 34.07 -24.48 32.21
CA ARG A 636 32.79 -25.02 31.70
C ARG A 636 31.59 -24.19 32.13
N ASP A 637 31.57 -23.72 33.38
CA ASP A 637 30.50 -22.85 33.87
C ASP A 637 30.50 -21.53 33.09
N ILE A 638 31.67 -20.95 32.79
CA ILE A 638 31.79 -19.75 31.93
C ILE A 638 31.21 -20.03 30.53
N VAL A 639 31.55 -21.16 29.89
CA VAL A 639 30.99 -21.51 28.57
C VAL A 639 29.46 -21.54 28.61
N LYS A 640 28.88 -22.18 29.63
CA LYS A 640 27.42 -22.26 29.80
C LYS A 640 26.78 -20.88 30.03
N ASP A 641 27.39 -20.02 30.82
CA ASP A 641 26.88 -18.66 31.07
C ASP A 641 26.96 -17.79 29.80
N VAL A 642 28.00 -17.97 28.99
CA VAL A 642 28.14 -17.29 27.69
C VAL A 642 27.08 -17.77 26.69
N GLU A 643 26.72 -19.05 26.68
CA GLU A 643 25.59 -19.57 25.88
C GLU A 643 24.25 -18.94 26.30
N ASN A 644 24.01 -18.79 27.60
CA ASN A 644 22.81 -18.10 28.11
C ASN A 644 22.79 -16.62 27.69
N LEU A 645 23.94 -15.93 27.77
CA LEU A 645 24.07 -14.54 27.30
C LEU A 645 23.79 -14.42 25.80
N HIS A 646 24.22 -15.41 25.00
CA HIS A 646 23.95 -15.43 23.57
C HIS A 646 22.43 -15.48 23.28
N GLU A 647 21.67 -16.31 24.00
CA GLU A 647 20.20 -16.34 23.87
C GLU A 647 19.53 -15.04 24.33
N MET A 648 19.98 -14.43 25.43
CA MET A 648 19.48 -13.12 25.86
C MET A 648 19.70 -12.04 24.79
N ILE A 649 20.87 -12.03 24.14
CA ILE A 649 21.19 -11.07 23.09
C ILE A 649 20.32 -11.29 21.84
N LYS A 650 19.99 -12.54 21.48
CA LYS A 650 19.01 -12.81 20.42
C LYS A 650 17.64 -12.22 20.74
N GLN A 651 17.20 -12.34 22.00
CA GLN A 651 15.91 -11.78 22.42
C GLN A 651 15.90 -10.25 22.36
N ILE A 652 17.01 -9.60 22.74
CA ILE A 652 17.17 -8.15 22.59
C ILE A 652 17.12 -7.76 21.11
N ALA A 653 17.81 -8.50 20.23
CA ALA A 653 17.78 -8.25 18.78
C ALA A 653 16.35 -8.33 18.21
N PHE A 654 15.60 -9.37 18.60
CA PHE A 654 14.19 -9.50 18.20
C PHE A 654 13.36 -8.29 18.67
N SER A 655 13.52 -7.89 19.93
CA SER A 655 12.79 -6.75 20.52
C SER A 655 13.15 -5.42 19.83
N SER A 656 14.41 -5.24 19.44
CA SER A 656 14.86 -4.08 18.66
C SER A 656 14.27 -4.05 17.25
N ILE A 657 14.14 -5.19 16.57
CA ILE A 657 13.47 -5.29 15.26
C ILE A 657 11.98 -4.93 15.39
N GLU A 658 11.31 -5.42 16.45
CA GLU A 658 9.92 -5.08 16.74
C GLU A 658 9.76 -3.58 17.01
N MET A 659 10.66 -2.99 17.81
CA MET A 659 10.66 -1.55 18.11
C MET A 659 10.86 -0.69 16.86
N SER A 660 11.73 -1.10 15.94
CA SER A 660 11.87 -0.46 14.63
C SER A 660 10.55 -0.49 13.84
N THR A 661 9.87 -1.64 13.82
CA THR A 661 8.58 -1.83 13.17
C THR A 661 7.48 -0.94 13.78
N VAL A 662 7.42 -0.86 15.12
CA VAL A 662 6.49 0.00 15.85
C VAL A 662 6.76 1.48 15.54
N THR A 663 8.03 1.88 15.53
CA THR A 663 8.44 3.25 15.21
C THR A 663 8.00 3.65 13.80
N HIS A 664 8.13 2.74 12.82
CA HIS A 664 7.64 2.98 11.46
C HIS A 664 6.11 3.15 11.41
N LYS A 665 5.36 2.34 12.17
CA LYS A 665 3.90 2.49 12.29
C LYS A 665 3.53 3.83 12.92
N ILE A 666 4.24 4.27 13.96
CA ILE A 666 4.03 5.58 14.60
C ILE A 666 4.21 6.70 13.57
N LYS A 667 5.30 6.70 12.79
CA LYS A 667 5.53 7.69 11.71
C LYS A 667 4.36 7.74 10.72
N LYS A 668 3.82 6.58 10.31
CA LYS A 668 2.64 6.52 9.44
C LYS A 668 1.38 7.11 10.09
N HIS A 669 1.14 6.82 11.37
CA HIS A 669 0.00 7.38 12.10
C HIS A 669 0.09 8.90 12.27
N ILE A 670 1.30 9.45 12.46
CA ILE A 670 1.52 10.89 12.53
C ILE A 670 1.14 11.59 11.22
N ASN A 671 1.49 11.01 10.08
CA ASN A 671 1.07 11.55 8.77
C ASN A 671 -0.46 11.58 8.65
N ASN A 672 -1.14 10.49 9.05
CA ASN A 672 -2.61 10.47 9.06
C ASN A 672 -3.20 11.53 9.99
N ILE A 673 -2.61 11.76 11.17
CA ILE A 673 -3.05 12.82 12.08
C ILE A 673 -2.87 14.19 11.43
N SER A 674 -1.75 14.43 10.75
CA SER A 674 -1.52 15.68 10.01
C SER A 674 -2.57 15.91 8.92
N ASP A 675 -2.94 14.87 8.18
CA ASP A 675 -3.98 14.94 7.15
C ASP A 675 -5.35 15.26 7.75
N VAL A 676 -5.71 14.61 8.86
CA VAL A 676 -6.97 14.87 9.59
C VAL A 676 -7.00 16.28 10.17
N SER A 677 -5.89 16.79 10.72
CA SER A 677 -5.79 18.18 11.20
C SER A 677 -6.00 19.18 10.06
N ASN A 678 -5.40 18.93 8.88
CA ASN A 678 -5.59 19.77 7.70
C ASN A 678 -7.03 19.73 7.16
N GLU A 679 -7.67 18.56 7.20
CA GLU A 679 -9.09 18.45 6.86
C GLU A 679 -9.97 19.20 7.87
N THR A 680 -9.66 19.10 9.16
CA THR A 680 -10.35 19.82 10.23
C THR A 680 -10.22 21.33 10.01
N PHE A 681 -9.04 21.84 9.66
CA PHE A 681 -8.84 23.25 9.31
C PHE A 681 -9.78 23.71 8.19
N LYS A 682 -9.83 22.97 7.07
CA LYS A 682 -10.72 23.29 5.93
C LYS A 682 -12.20 23.23 6.30
N ARG A 683 -12.58 22.26 7.14
CA ARG A 683 -13.98 22.10 7.60
C ARG A 683 -14.38 23.25 8.53
N SER A 684 -13.51 23.64 9.46
CA SER A 684 -13.74 24.79 10.33
C SER A 684 -13.85 26.08 9.52
N GLU A 685 -12.97 26.33 8.54
CA GLU A 685 -13.08 27.50 7.66
C GLU A 685 -14.45 27.57 6.95
N ARG A 686 -14.96 26.43 6.46
CA ARG A 686 -16.31 26.36 5.88
C ARG A 686 -17.42 26.63 6.89
N ILE A 687 -17.30 26.11 8.12
CA ILE A 687 -18.28 26.38 9.19
C ILE A 687 -18.31 27.88 9.51
N SER A 688 -17.14 28.53 9.60
CA SER A 688 -17.04 29.98 9.82
C SER A 688 -17.70 30.80 8.70
N GLN A 689 -17.47 30.40 7.43
CA GLN A 689 -18.13 31.03 6.28
C GLN A 689 -19.65 30.85 6.30
N MET A 690 -20.14 29.64 6.61
CA MET A 690 -21.57 29.35 6.72
C MET A 690 -22.22 30.12 7.87
N ALA A 691 -21.56 30.20 9.02
CA ALA A 691 -22.04 30.96 10.17
C ALA A 691 -22.11 32.46 9.86
N SER A 692 -21.11 33.01 9.16
CA SER A 692 -21.13 34.41 8.70
C SER A 692 -22.31 34.66 7.76
N TYR A 693 -22.56 33.75 6.82
CA TYR A 693 -23.71 33.83 5.91
C TYR A 693 -25.06 33.73 6.64
N PHE A 694 -25.19 32.86 7.64
CA PHE A 694 -26.41 32.77 8.45
C PHE A 694 -26.64 34.03 9.30
N ASN A 695 -25.58 34.65 9.79
CA ASN A 695 -25.69 35.92 10.51
C ASN A 695 -26.14 37.06 9.57
N GLU A 696 -25.66 37.09 8.33
CA GLU A 696 -26.13 38.00 7.29
C GLU A 696 -27.61 37.75 6.94
N LEU A 697 -28.01 36.50 6.75
CA LEU A 697 -29.40 36.12 6.48
C LEU A 697 -30.33 36.49 7.64
N SER A 698 -29.91 36.28 8.88
CA SER A 698 -30.60 36.72 10.09
C SER A 698 -30.80 38.24 10.08
N THR A 699 -29.76 39.00 9.75
CA THR A 699 -29.84 40.47 9.65
C THR A 699 -30.84 40.90 8.58
N ASN A 700 -30.78 40.31 7.38
CA ASN A 700 -31.72 40.57 6.30
C ASN A 700 -33.17 40.22 6.68
N LEU A 701 -33.40 39.13 7.42
CA LEU A 701 -34.71 38.77 7.94
C LEU A 701 -35.22 39.80 8.96
N LYS A 702 -34.36 40.30 9.86
CA LYS A 702 -34.70 41.36 10.82
C LYS A 702 -35.09 42.64 10.10
N GLU A 703 -34.32 43.08 9.10
CA GLU A 703 -34.62 44.27 8.29
C GLU A 703 -35.94 44.12 7.52
N MET A 704 -36.20 42.96 6.92
CA MET A 704 -37.42 42.70 6.16
C MET A 704 -38.69 42.79 7.01
N VAL A 705 -38.60 42.41 8.30
CA VAL A 705 -39.73 42.50 9.24
C VAL A 705 -39.76 43.81 10.03
N GLU A 706 -38.70 44.61 10.01
CA GLU A 706 -38.60 45.88 10.75
C GLU A 706 -39.65 46.92 10.31
N HIS A 707 -40.10 46.84 9.06
CA HIS A 707 -41.19 47.67 8.54
C HIS A 707 -42.53 47.43 9.28
N PHE A 708 -42.74 46.24 9.86
CA PHE A 708 -43.93 45.89 10.62
C PHE A 708 -43.75 46.30 12.09
N LYS A 709 -44.49 47.33 12.50
CA LYS A 709 -44.55 47.82 13.87
C LYS A 709 -45.48 46.91 14.69
N LEU A 710 -44.85 45.93 15.35
CA LEU A 710 -45.44 45.08 16.40
C LEU A 710 -45.85 45.93 17.62
#